data_AF-A0A0F3IMW8-F1
#
_entry.id   AF-A0A0F3IMW8-F1
#
_cell.length_a   1.000
_cell.length_b   1.000
_cell.length_c   1.000
_cell.angle_alpha   90.00
_cell.angle_beta   90.00
_cell.angle_gamma   90.00
#
_symmetry.space_group_name_H-M   'P 1'
#
loop_
_entity.id
_entity.type
_entity.pdbx_description
1 polymer ?
#
loop_
_entity_poly.entity_id
_entity_poly.type
_entity_poly.pdbx_seq_one_letter_code
_entity_poly.pdbx_strand_id
1 'polypeptide(L)'
;MIFANAIASVVSSVTLVLIGRATELTTEQQQQLAALTALGAKVIYRPIDVCSSHQLNNLIRWLDKTHGGLHGVIHSAGVLRDSLLVNKTEAQIREVLAPKVQGLLALDQATQHCELDFFVVFSSEVSVTGNIGQSDYAAANGFCDAFCAFRQRLTEAQQRHGLSLALNWPYWHEGGMKLQQDLVPTAVLATDDGIAAFYQSLALGVPQLWLVSEQAADSETTASRLERPLVNSDISAVLQQTIASVLKINSEELNSDTPLSRYGFDSIRMTECLLRLQRDYQLNLAPTVFIDYPTLAQLSAYLSAQAAKPKAVLTPTTPSDTHDNDIAIVGLSGQFPGADDLEQFWRNVLEGVHAVTEIPAERWDWRTAYQGQPGNRWGGFLTDIYSFDALFFGISGRDAGYLDPQTRLLLMHSWWALENAGIKPEAFAAQPSGVFIAAAHGEYAQLTEALLQQPEDFTAQFASSLPNRIAQFFDLTGPCEVYEAACASSILALHKAIQAIQQGECSQALVGAVNLLQSPLRYLASDKLGYLSPDGEAKSFQAGANGFVRAEGVAVLVLKPLAQALAERDYVYAVIKGTGIAHGGKGLSLIAPNPSGMTQAMLNACQRAKINPSAIGYIEAHGIASPLSDAQELYALADGYQQHLQRHLQHLEQTATTPATITLSSLKPSIGHTEIASGLASLIKVVYALRHRLRPGIARFTQIHEHIALTQTPFTLSAKPEAWPEPVATTGEPLLRAASVSSYGDAGVNGHVVLQEFLAVDTSEAESGRHLILVSAKTDTALTAYLHKLAGFITTQSPRIADVALTLQTGRTAMRHRFAVVVESIAELQTALNAYLTSASSIKQCYTGIAVQQIQPMPDLNGLAQPAYLSALAQHWVQGYPIALTQLYSAQQAKRIALPGYAFDLQPYRLNVGYAVRTFGQEAGMVRVAYPTTETPNLEDYLRRLLIELLAVSESTLLNAASLHELGLTSLHAVSVKTKLEQYLNKAIRLSALNVFIPFVELARQLTALTEAETTAQVGLPVLSVDTDNAAQPFPLTDIQQAFWLGRTLSQARQPVGCHAYLELTFKRLDLARFTTDLAACAKPAWHVKRRILKRRSSVHSGAGKDLYDCSKGKIRLSANRAKRMAGSGEGRVIASLLSARTWAAVYDTSDPL
;
A
#
# COMPACT_ATOMS: atom_id res chain seq x y z
N MET A 1 -41.62 26.23 -30.55
CA MET A 1 -42.39 26.13 -31.81
C MET A 1 -42.36 24.74 -32.42
N ILE A 2 -41.20 24.06 -32.49
CA ILE A 2 -41.04 22.70 -33.05
C ILE A 2 -42.16 21.72 -32.65
N PHE A 3 -42.36 21.47 -31.35
CA PHE A 3 -43.39 20.53 -30.88
C PHE A 3 -44.83 21.02 -31.09
N ALA A 4 -45.07 22.33 -31.06
CA ALA A 4 -46.37 22.89 -31.35
C ALA A 4 -46.77 22.64 -32.81
N ASN A 5 -45.81 22.77 -33.75
CA ASN A 5 -46.02 22.45 -35.17
C ASN A 5 -46.29 20.95 -35.34
N ALA A 6 -45.47 20.10 -34.72
CA ALA A 6 -45.62 18.64 -34.82
C ALA A 6 -46.96 18.13 -34.28
N ILE A 7 -47.47 18.74 -33.21
CA ILE A 7 -48.78 18.38 -32.64
C ILE A 7 -49.90 18.91 -33.54
N ALA A 8 -49.81 20.17 -33.99
CA ALA A 8 -50.81 20.78 -34.89
C ALA A 8 -50.92 20.06 -36.24
N SER A 9 -49.84 19.48 -36.75
CA SER A 9 -49.83 18.76 -38.02
C SER A 9 -50.41 17.33 -37.94
N VAL A 10 -50.48 16.75 -36.74
CA VAL A 10 -50.90 15.35 -36.53
C VAL A 10 -52.27 15.24 -35.86
N VAL A 11 -52.63 16.17 -34.98
CA VAL A 11 -53.87 16.13 -34.21
C VAL A 11 -54.91 17.06 -34.82
N SER A 12 -56.00 16.49 -35.33
CA SER A 12 -57.15 17.24 -35.83
C SER A 12 -57.83 17.96 -34.66
N SER A 13 -57.93 19.29 -34.71
CA SER A 13 -58.66 20.11 -33.72
C SER A 13 -58.03 20.23 -32.32
N VAL A 14 -56.70 20.45 -32.23
CA VAL A 14 -55.99 20.71 -30.97
C VAL A 14 -56.07 22.19 -30.55
N THR A 15 -56.24 22.47 -29.25
CA THR A 15 -56.03 23.81 -28.68
C THR A 15 -54.64 23.88 -28.03
N LEU A 16 -53.75 24.71 -28.56
CA LEU A 16 -52.38 24.89 -28.07
C LEU A 16 -52.28 26.20 -27.30
N VAL A 17 -51.96 26.12 -26.01
CA VAL A 17 -51.79 27.28 -25.14
C VAL A 17 -50.31 27.46 -24.88
N LEU A 18 -49.73 28.53 -25.43
CA LEU A 18 -48.32 28.85 -25.32
C LEU A 18 -48.13 29.97 -24.30
N ILE A 19 -47.23 29.75 -23.34
CA ILE A 19 -46.92 30.74 -22.31
C ILE A 19 -45.48 31.23 -22.45
N GLY A 20 -45.25 32.51 -22.14
CA GLY A 20 -43.92 33.10 -22.06
C GLY A 20 -43.97 34.47 -21.40
N ARG A 21 -42.82 35.09 -21.13
CA ARG A 21 -42.76 36.34 -20.35
C ARG A 21 -43.03 37.61 -21.17
N ALA A 22 -43.08 37.53 -22.50
CA ALA A 22 -43.20 38.71 -23.36
C ALA A 22 -44.66 39.19 -23.41
N THR A 23 -44.92 40.43 -23.02
CA THR A 23 -46.26 41.04 -23.09
C THR A 23 -46.69 41.37 -24.52
N GLU A 24 -45.72 41.61 -25.40
CA GLU A 24 -45.93 41.86 -26.83
C GLU A 24 -45.12 40.87 -27.67
N LEU A 25 -45.73 40.35 -28.72
CA LEU A 25 -45.08 39.42 -29.64
C LEU A 25 -44.51 40.16 -30.84
N THR A 26 -43.30 39.80 -31.23
CA THR A 26 -42.66 40.28 -32.47
C THR A 26 -43.44 39.85 -33.72
N THR A 27 -43.28 40.56 -34.84
CA THR A 27 -43.93 40.22 -36.11
C THR A 27 -43.63 38.78 -36.55
N GLU A 28 -42.40 38.31 -36.34
CA GLU A 28 -41.99 36.94 -36.63
C GLU A 28 -42.72 35.92 -35.74
N GLN A 29 -42.85 36.19 -34.44
CA GLN A 29 -43.61 35.32 -33.52
C GLN A 29 -45.10 35.30 -33.88
N GLN A 30 -45.68 36.44 -34.27
CA GLN A 30 -47.07 36.50 -34.72
C GLN A 30 -47.29 35.67 -36.00
N GLN A 31 -46.36 35.72 -36.95
CA GLN A 31 -46.38 34.87 -38.16
C GLN A 31 -46.25 33.38 -37.82
N GLN A 32 -45.39 33.02 -36.85
CA GLN A 32 -45.24 31.64 -36.38
C GLN A 32 -46.53 31.10 -35.71
N LEU A 33 -47.26 31.93 -34.96
CA LEU A 33 -48.56 31.55 -34.38
C LEU A 33 -49.66 31.44 -35.46
N ALA A 34 -49.63 32.31 -36.46
CA ALA A 34 -50.56 32.26 -37.59
C ALA A 34 -50.35 30.98 -38.43
N ALA A 35 -49.10 30.55 -38.64
CA ALA A 35 -48.77 29.32 -39.35
C ALA A 35 -49.35 28.07 -38.66
N LEU A 36 -49.30 28.00 -37.33
CA LEU A 36 -49.95 26.93 -36.57
C LEU A 36 -51.48 26.95 -36.71
N THR A 37 -52.07 28.13 -36.78
CA THR A 37 -53.52 28.28 -36.96
C THR A 37 -53.95 27.81 -38.35
N ALA A 38 -53.12 28.05 -39.37
CA ALA A 38 -53.33 27.56 -40.73
C ALA A 38 -53.28 26.02 -40.84
N LEU A 39 -52.58 25.34 -39.92
CA LEU A 39 -52.58 23.87 -39.80
C LEU A 39 -53.84 23.31 -39.11
N GLY A 40 -54.78 24.17 -38.72
CA GLY A 40 -56.06 23.75 -38.11
C GLY A 40 -56.04 23.67 -36.58
N ALA A 41 -54.96 24.10 -35.92
CA ALA A 41 -54.89 24.21 -34.47
C ALA A 41 -55.45 25.55 -33.96
N LYS A 42 -56.10 25.55 -32.80
CA LYS A 42 -56.46 26.79 -32.09
C LYS A 42 -55.31 27.21 -31.20
N VAL A 43 -54.59 28.27 -31.56
CA VAL A 43 -53.39 28.71 -30.82
C VAL A 43 -53.67 29.94 -29.96
N ILE A 44 -53.29 29.89 -28.70
CA ILE A 44 -53.51 30.95 -27.73
C ILE A 44 -52.19 31.26 -27.03
N TYR A 45 -51.71 32.50 -27.17
CA TYR A 45 -50.57 32.99 -26.41
C TYR A 45 -51.00 33.76 -25.17
N ARG A 46 -50.32 33.55 -24.04
CA ARG A 46 -50.52 34.32 -22.79
C ARG A 46 -49.18 34.75 -22.19
N PRO A 47 -49.01 36.04 -21.85
CA PRO A 47 -47.82 36.53 -21.16
C PRO A 47 -47.85 36.11 -19.70
N ILE A 48 -47.18 35.00 -19.37
CA ILE A 48 -47.16 34.39 -18.04
C ILE A 48 -45.72 33.99 -17.70
N ASP A 49 -45.29 34.36 -16.50
CA ASP A 49 -44.06 33.81 -15.91
C ASP A 49 -44.38 32.48 -15.22
N VAL A 50 -43.77 31.40 -15.71
CA VAL A 50 -43.93 30.05 -15.15
C VAL A 50 -43.50 29.96 -13.68
N CYS A 51 -42.63 30.87 -13.21
CA CYS A 51 -42.22 30.91 -11.80
C CYS A 51 -43.29 31.53 -10.88
N SER A 52 -44.39 32.06 -11.44
CA SER A 52 -45.48 32.70 -10.69
C SER A 52 -46.68 31.76 -10.52
N SER A 53 -46.80 31.14 -9.34
CA SER A 53 -47.93 30.25 -9.02
C SER A 53 -49.29 30.93 -9.15
N HIS A 54 -49.39 32.21 -8.80
CA HIS A 54 -50.64 32.97 -8.94
C HIS A 54 -51.08 33.10 -10.41
N GLN A 55 -50.17 33.41 -11.32
CA GLN A 55 -50.49 33.53 -12.75
C GLN A 55 -50.83 32.16 -13.36
N LEU A 56 -50.11 31.10 -12.98
CA LEU A 56 -50.41 29.73 -13.42
C LEU A 56 -51.78 29.24 -12.91
N ASN A 57 -52.11 29.47 -11.64
CA ASN A 57 -53.42 29.11 -11.08
C ASN A 57 -54.56 29.86 -11.80
N ASN A 58 -54.35 31.12 -12.18
CA ASN A 58 -55.33 31.88 -12.97
C ASN A 58 -55.49 31.31 -14.38
N LEU A 59 -54.39 30.88 -15.00
CA LEU A 59 -54.43 30.22 -16.31
C LEU A 59 -55.22 28.92 -16.27
N ILE A 60 -54.93 28.04 -15.31
CA ILE A 60 -55.62 26.73 -15.21
C ILE A 60 -57.13 26.93 -14.96
N ARG A 61 -57.52 27.79 -14.03
CA ARG A 61 -58.94 28.12 -13.80
C ARG A 61 -59.64 28.66 -15.04
N TRP A 62 -58.93 29.47 -15.84
CA TRP A 62 -59.46 29.98 -17.09
C TRP A 62 -59.62 28.86 -18.14
N LEU A 63 -58.66 27.95 -18.24
CA LEU A 63 -58.73 26.79 -19.15
C LEU A 63 -59.89 25.85 -18.81
N ASP A 64 -60.09 25.53 -17.53
CA ASP A 64 -61.21 24.69 -17.09
C ASP A 64 -62.55 25.32 -17.50
N LYS A 65 -62.70 26.63 -17.31
CA LYS A 65 -63.94 27.35 -17.62
C LYS A 65 -64.21 27.52 -19.11
N THR A 66 -63.17 27.70 -19.93
CA THR A 66 -63.32 28.12 -21.34
C THR A 66 -63.04 27.04 -22.36
N HIS A 67 -62.29 26.01 -21.97
CA HIS A 67 -61.81 24.95 -22.86
C HIS A 67 -62.04 23.54 -22.31
N GLY A 68 -62.66 23.39 -21.14
CA GLY A 68 -63.07 22.10 -20.58
C GLY A 68 -61.96 21.34 -19.84
N GLY A 69 -60.79 21.95 -19.65
CA GLY A 69 -59.67 21.37 -18.90
C GLY A 69 -58.38 21.28 -19.69
N LEU A 70 -57.29 20.95 -18.99
CA LEU A 70 -55.97 20.73 -19.55
C LEU A 70 -55.69 19.21 -19.63
N HIS A 71 -55.23 18.74 -20.79
CA HIS A 71 -54.97 17.31 -21.03
C HIS A 71 -53.47 16.96 -21.09
N GLY A 72 -52.58 17.92 -21.30
CA GLY A 72 -51.15 17.64 -21.35
C GLY A 72 -50.28 18.85 -21.11
N VAL A 73 -49.10 18.63 -20.54
CA VAL A 73 -48.12 19.69 -20.24
C VAL A 73 -46.78 19.34 -20.88
N ILE A 74 -46.18 20.32 -21.58
CA ILE A 74 -44.78 20.26 -22.03
C ILE A 74 -44.02 21.45 -21.44
N HIS A 75 -43.21 21.20 -20.41
CA HIS A 75 -42.38 22.22 -19.77
C HIS A 75 -41.01 22.32 -20.45
N SER A 76 -40.82 23.33 -21.29
CA SER A 76 -39.58 23.56 -22.04
C SER A 76 -38.83 24.84 -21.64
N ALA A 77 -39.17 25.44 -20.50
CA ALA A 77 -38.52 26.67 -20.04
C ALA A 77 -37.08 26.42 -19.54
N GLY A 78 -36.17 27.33 -19.89
CA GLY A 78 -34.77 27.30 -19.46
C GLY A 78 -34.03 28.58 -19.83
N VAL A 79 -32.96 28.88 -19.09
CA VAL A 79 -32.05 30.02 -19.32
C VAL A 79 -30.61 29.52 -19.17
N LEU A 80 -29.69 30.05 -19.97
CA LEU A 80 -28.25 29.78 -19.88
C LEU A 80 -27.46 31.02 -19.45
N ARG A 81 -26.43 30.79 -18.64
CA ARG A 81 -25.45 31.78 -18.20
C ARG A 81 -24.07 31.13 -18.12
N ASP A 82 -23.59 30.58 -19.22
CA ASP A 82 -22.42 29.69 -19.21
C ASP A 82 -21.16 30.42 -18.73
N SER A 83 -20.53 29.87 -17.70
CA SER A 83 -19.31 30.39 -17.10
C SER A 83 -18.77 29.36 -16.11
N LEU A 84 -17.45 29.34 -15.88
CA LEU A 84 -16.89 28.51 -14.81
C LEU A 84 -17.50 28.93 -13.47
N LEU A 85 -17.74 27.95 -12.58
CA LEU A 85 -18.45 28.19 -11.32
C LEU A 85 -17.81 29.31 -10.48
N VAL A 86 -16.47 29.38 -10.50
CA VAL A 86 -15.66 30.43 -9.82
C VAL A 86 -15.92 31.85 -10.33
N ASN A 87 -16.54 31.98 -11.51
CA ASN A 87 -16.84 33.25 -12.16
C ASN A 87 -18.34 33.53 -12.20
N LYS A 88 -19.17 32.71 -11.52
CA LYS A 88 -20.63 32.89 -11.48
C LYS A 88 -21.07 33.63 -10.24
N THR A 89 -21.91 34.63 -10.45
CA THR A 89 -22.62 35.29 -9.35
C THR A 89 -23.81 34.45 -8.89
N GLU A 90 -24.18 34.61 -7.63
CA GLU A 90 -25.38 34.00 -7.07
C GLU A 90 -26.65 34.35 -7.85
N ALA A 91 -26.77 35.58 -8.34
CA ALA A 91 -27.90 36.02 -9.15
C ALA A 91 -28.01 35.24 -10.47
N GLN A 92 -26.88 35.02 -11.16
CA GLN A 92 -26.84 34.23 -12.41
C GLN A 92 -27.20 32.77 -12.17
N ILE A 93 -26.73 32.18 -11.07
CA ILE A 93 -27.08 30.79 -10.69
C ILE A 93 -28.59 30.69 -10.40
N ARG A 94 -29.16 31.65 -9.65
CA ARG A 94 -30.61 31.69 -9.36
C ARG A 94 -31.43 31.83 -10.63
N GLU A 95 -30.99 32.68 -11.56
CA GLU A 95 -31.66 32.90 -12.84
C GLU A 95 -31.73 31.62 -13.69
N VAL A 96 -30.64 30.83 -13.73
CA VAL A 96 -30.58 29.56 -14.46
C VAL A 96 -31.46 28.48 -13.83
N LEU A 97 -31.49 28.40 -12.49
CA LEU A 97 -32.29 27.42 -11.75
C LEU A 97 -33.80 27.73 -11.79
N ALA A 98 -34.19 29.00 -11.68
CA ALA A 98 -35.57 29.44 -11.49
C ALA A 98 -36.61 28.77 -12.41
N PRO A 99 -36.48 28.77 -13.76
CA PRO A 99 -37.52 28.22 -14.63
C PRO A 99 -37.68 26.69 -14.52
N LYS A 100 -36.60 25.97 -14.19
CA LYS A 100 -36.59 24.49 -14.11
C LYS A 100 -36.88 23.96 -12.71
N VAL A 101 -36.64 24.76 -11.69
CA VAL A 101 -36.89 24.40 -10.29
C VAL A 101 -38.20 25.02 -9.80
N GLN A 102 -38.22 26.35 -9.61
CA GLN A 102 -39.39 27.07 -9.10
C GLN A 102 -40.55 26.98 -10.10
N GLY A 103 -40.29 27.18 -11.39
CA GLY A 103 -41.32 27.11 -12.42
C GLY A 103 -41.98 25.73 -12.52
N LEU A 104 -41.20 24.66 -12.37
CA LEU A 104 -41.70 23.30 -12.43
C LEU A 104 -42.58 22.95 -11.21
N LEU A 105 -42.18 23.39 -10.01
CA LEU A 105 -42.97 23.22 -8.79
C LEU A 105 -44.32 23.96 -8.88
N ALA A 106 -44.29 25.22 -9.33
CA ALA A 106 -45.48 26.03 -9.51
C ALA A 106 -46.45 25.41 -10.55
N LEU A 107 -45.90 24.82 -11.61
CA LEU A 107 -46.68 24.18 -12.66
C LEU A 107 -47.33 22.87 -12.21
N ASP A 108 -46.63 22.02 -11.45
CA ASP A 108 -47.24 20.82 -10.86
C ASP A 108 -48.35 21.17 -9.87
N GLN A 109 -48.11 22.14 -9.00
CA GLN A 109 -49.11 22.58 -8.03
C GLN A 109 -50.37 23.12 -8.72
N ALA A 110 -50.20 23.95 -9.76
CA ALA A 110 -51.33 24.51 -10.50
C ALA A 110 -52.13 23.45 -11.27
N THR A 111 -51.48 22.39 -11.72
CA THR A 111 -52.11 21.32 -12.53
C THR A 111 -52.44 20.07 -11.73
N GLN A 112 -52.33 20.10 -10.40
CA GLN A 112 -52.45 18.93 -9.57
C GLN A 112 -53.81 18.22 -9.65
N HIS A 113 -54.87 18.99 -9.93
CA HIS A 113 -56.26 18.50 -10.05
C HIS A 113 -56.65 18.20 -11.50
N CYS A 114 -55.80 18.54 -12.48
CA CYS A 114 -56.09 18.30 -13.89
C CYS A 114 -55.87 16.82 -14.22
N GLU A 115 -56.81 16.20 -14.93
CA GLU A 115 -56.68 14.84 -15.45
C GLU A 115 -55.78 14.80 -16.70
N LEU A 116 -54.49 15.07 -16.49
CA LEU A 116 -53.52 15.06 -17.58
C LEU A 116 -53.31 13.63 -18.12
N ASP A 117 -53.08 13.52 -19.42
CA ASP A 117 -52.56 12.33 -20.08
C ASP A 117 -51.03 12.24 -19.91
N PHE A 118 -50.33 13.37 -20.01
CA PHE A 118 -48.89 13.46 -19.81
C PHE A 118 -48.43 14.80 -19.23
N PHE A 119 -47.33 14.76 -18.50
CA PHE A 119 -46.59 15.89 -17.97
C PHE A 119 -45.10 15.71 -18.33
N VAL A 120 -44.69 16.25 -19.48
CA VAL A 120 -43.34 16.10 -20.00
C VAL A 120 -42.49 17.32 -19.68
N VAL A 121 -41.30 17.08 -19.12
CA VAL A 121 -40.31 18.12 -18.82
C VAL A 121 -39.09 17.95 -19.70
N PHE A 122 -38.67 19.02 -20.35
CA PHE A 122 -37.47 19.00 -21.15
C PHE A 122 -36.27 19.21 -20.23
N SER A 123 -35.48 18.17 -20.14
CA SER A 123 -34.20 18.13 -19.47
C SER A 123 -33.09 18.10 -20.54
N SER A 124 -31.83 17.97 -20.12
CA SER A 124 -30.70 17.93 -21.04
C SER A 124 -29.79 16.77 -20.67
N GLU A 125 -29.06 16.22 -21.65
CA GLU A 125 -28.05 15.20 -21.39
C GLU A 125 -26.99 15.63 -20.37
N VAL A 126 -26.74 16.94 -20.24
CA VAL A 126 -25.75 17.51 -19.32
C VAL A 126 -26.12 17.31 -17.85
N SER A 127 -27.39 16.99 -17.51
CA SER A 127 -27.73 16.57 -16.14
C SER A 127 -27.17 15.19 -15.78
N VAL A 128 -26.83 14.39 -16.79
CA VAL A 128 -26.30 13.02 -16.65
C VAL A 128 -24.80 12.97 -16.91
N THR A 129 -24.31 13.71 -17.91
CA THR A 129 -22.90 13.70 -18.33
C THR A 129 -22.07 14.85 -17.75
N GLY A 130 -22.71 15.96 -17.38
CA GLY A 130 -22.06 17.22 -17.04
C GLY A 130 -21.57 17.97 -18.29
N ASN A 131 -21.38 19.28 -18.16
CA ASN A 131 -20.72 20.10 -19.18
C ASN A 131 -19.96 21.26 -18.52
N ILE A 132 -18.80 21.62 -19.06
CA ILE A 132 -17.93 22.66 -18.49
C ILE A 132 -18.63 24.02 -18.66
N GLY A 133 -18.61 24.84 -17.61
CA GLY A 133 -19.28 26.15 -17.61
C GLY A 133 -20.79 26.12 -17.34
N GLN A 134 -21.39 24.93 -17.26
CA GLN A 134 -22.85 24.73 -17.14
C GLN A 134 -23.25 24.02 -15.83
N SER A 135 -22.47 24.18 -14.76
CA SER A 135 -22.69 23.45 -13.50
C SER A 135 -24.07 23.69 -12.85
N ASP A 136 -24.57 24.92 -12.85
CA ASP A 136 -25.92 25.31 -12.41
C ASP A 136 -27.02 24.84 -13.36
N TYR A 137 -26.78 24.88 -14.67
CA TYR A 137 -27.72 24.36 -15.69
C TYR A 137 -27.86 22.84 -15.61
N ALA A 138 -26.75 22.12 -15.40
CA ALA A 138 -26.75 20.68 -15.14
C ALA A 138 -27.53 20.36 -13.85
N ALA A 139 -27.35 21.15 -12.78
CA ALA A 139 -28.12 21.02 -11.55
C ALA A 139 -29.63 21.29 -11.76
N ALA A 140 -29.98 22.31 -12.54
CA ALA A 140 -31.37 22.65 -12.88
C ALA A 140 -32.09 21.50 -13.60
N ASN A 141 -31.42 20.89 -14.59
CA ASN A 141 -31.96 19.77 -15.36
C ASN A 141 -31.96 18.47 -14.54
N GLY A 142 -30.98 18.26 -13.66
CA GLY A 142 -30.97 17.15 -12.70
C GLY A 142 -32.15 17.22 -11.71
N PHE A 143 -32.57 18.42 -11.31
CA PHE A 143 -33.80 18.60 -10.54
C PHE A 143 -35.04 18.15 -11.33
N CYS A 144 -35.18 18.57 -12.60
CA CYS A 144 -36.28 18.14 -13.46
C CYS A 144 -36.40 16.61 -13.56
N ASP A 145 -35.26 15.94 -13.73
CA ASP A 145 -35.18 14.48 -13.82
C ASP A 145 -35.72 13.79 -12.57
N ALA A 146 -35.26 14.25 -11.40
CA ALA A 146 -35.71 13.73 -10.11
C ALA A 146 -37.18 14.08 -9.83
N PHE A 147 -37.63 15.26 -10.26
CA PHE A 147 -39.00 15.75 -10.07
C PHE A 147 -40.02 14.91 -10.86
N CYS A 148 -39.76 14.58 -12.13
CA CYS A 148 -40.67 13.72 -12.91
C CYS A 148 -40.79 12.32 -12.29
N ALA A 149 -39.70 11.75 -11.76
CA ALA A 149 -39.75 10.48 -11.04
C ALA A 149 -40.53 10.58 -9.72
N PHE A 150 -40.49 11.71 -9.03
CA PHE A 150 -41.32 11.97 -7.86
C PHE A 150 -42.80 12.12 -8.23
N ARG A 151 -43.12 12.96 -9.21
CA ARG A 151 -44.49 13.19 -9.67
C ARG A 151 -45.12 11.91 -10.23
N GLN A 152 -44.35 11.05 -10.92
CA GLN A 152 -44.84 9.75 -11.38
C GLN A 152 -45.30 8.85 -10.23
N ARG A 153 -44.60 8.85 -9.08
CA ARG A 153 -45.07 8.13 -7.88
C ARG A 153 -46.34 8.72 -7.30
N LEU A 154 -46.51 10.04 -7.38
CA LEU A 154 -47.78 10.68 -7.01
C LEU A 154 -48.90 10.27 -7.96
N THR A 155 -48.63 10.12 -9.26
CA THR A 155 -49.61 9.58 -10.23
C THR A 155 -49.97 8.13 -9.90
N GLU A 156 -48.98 7.28 -9.59
CA GLU A 156 -49.21 5.90 -9.16
C GLU A 156 -50.02 5.82 -7.86
N ALA A 157 -49.86 6.80 -6.97
CA ALA A 157 -50.66 6.97 -5.77
C ALA A 157 -52.00 7.70 -5.98
N GLN A 158 -52.39 7.97 -7.24
CA GLN A 158 -53.59 8.72 -7.63
C GLN A 158 -53.70 10.13 -7.04
N GLN A 159 -52.58 10.73 -6.67
CA GLN A 159 -52.48 12.11 -6.17
C GLN A 159 -52.14 13.12 -7.28
N ARG A 160 -51.77 12.62 -8.45
CA ARG A 160 -51.56 13.36 -9.71
C ARG A 160 -52.10 12.53 -10.86
N HIS A 161 -52.22 13.16 -12.02
CA HIS A 161 -52.65 12.48 -13.24
C HIS A 161 -51.59 12.63 -14.33
N GLY A 162 -51.57 11.64 -15.23
CA GLY A 162 -50.74 11.60 -16.43
C GLY A 162 -49.32 11.08 -16.22
N LEU A 163 -48.74 10.57 -17.31
CA LEU A 163 -47.35 10.14 -17.37
C LEU A 163 -46.41 11.32 -17.13
N SER A 164 -45.66 11.29 -16.03
CA SER A 164 -44.66 12.32 -15.73
C SER A 164 -43.30 11.89 -16.28
N LEU A 165 -42.76 12.59 -17.27
CA LEU A 165 -41.58 12.16 -18.02
C LEU A 165 -40.56 13.29 -18.20
N ALA A 166 -39.31 13.08 -17.80
CA ALA A 166 -38.20 13.97 -18.12
C ALA A 166 -37.41 13.43 -19.33
N LEU A 167 -37.19 14.28 -20.34
CA LEU A 167 -36.41 13.92 -21.53
C LEU A 167 -35.07 14.62 -21.52
N ASN A 168 -33.97 13.88 -21.38
CA ASN A 168 -32.62 14.42 -21.48
C ASN A 168 -32.23 14.53 -22.94
N TRP A 169 -32.47 15.72 -23.52
CA TRP A 169 -32.17 15.99 -24.92
C TRP A 169 -30.66 16.21 -25.14
N PRO A 170 -30.07 15.63 -26.19
CA PRO A 170 -28.81 16.10 -26.76
C PRO A 170 -29.03 17.44 -27.48
N TYR A 171 -27.97 18.04 -28.01
CA TYR A 171 -28.07 19.31 -28.71
C TYR A 171 -28.92 19.21 -30.00
N TRP A 172 -29.82 20.18 -30.23
CA TRP A 172 -30.73 20.22 -31.39
C TRP A 172 -30.20 21.15 -32.48
N HIS A 173 -30.27 20.72 -33.74
CA HIS A 173 -29.76 21.49 -34.87
C HIS A 173 -30.56 22.78 -35.10
N GLU A 174 -31.89 22.67 -35.13
CA GLU A 174 -32.80 23.81 -35.34
C GLU A 174 -33.32 24.44 -34.03
N GLY A 175 -32.66 24.17 -32.90
CA GLY A 175 -33.08 24.63 -31.56
C GLY A 175 -32.82 26.12 -31.28
N GLY A 176 -33.65 26.74 -30.43
CA GLY A 176 -33.55 28.17 -30.09
C GLY A 176 -32.46 28.53 -29.07
N MET A 177 -31.87 27.55 -28.38
CA MET A 177 -30.77 27.77 -27.44
C MET A 177 -29.45 27.56 -28.17
N LYS A 178 -28.83 28.66 -28.62
CA LYS A 178 -27.57 28.63 -29.38
C LYS A 178 -26.37 28.48 -28.46
N LEU A 179 -25.50 27.51 -28.73
CA LEU A 179 -24.17 27.41 -28.11
C LEU A 179 -23.26 28.53 -28.65
N GLN A 180 -22.31 29.00 -27.83
CA GLN A 180 -21.21 29.83 -28.35
C GLN A 180 -20.40 28.99 -29.35
N GLN A 181 -19.94 29.63 -30.44
CA GLN A 181 -19.58 29.00 -31.72
C GLN A 181 -18.52 27.87 -31.70
N ASP A 182 -17.83 27.65 -30.58
CA ASP A 182 -16.71 26.70 -30.48
C ASP A 182 -17.05 25.37 -29.80
N LEU A 183 -18.33 25.10 -29.52
CA LEU A 183 -18.78 23.87 -28.88
C LEU A 183 -20.05 23.35 -29.56
N VAL A 184 -19.91 22.74 -30.74
CA VAL A 184 -20.99 21.92 -31.32
C VAL A 184 -20.63 20.45 -31.13
N PRO A 185 -21.42 19.66 -30.37
CA PRO A 185 -21.16 18.22 -30.19
C PRO A 185 -21.18 17.46 -31.52
N THR A 186 -20.42 16.36 -31.62
CA THR A 186 -20.26 15.54 -32.84
C THR A 186 -21.51 14.79 -33.31
N ALA A 187 -22.61 14.83 -32.56
CA ALA A 187 -23.92 14.39 -33.02
C ALA A 187 -24.96 15.44 -32.63
N VAL A 188 -25.61 16.03 -33.61
CA VAL A 188 -26.67 17.03 -33.43
C VAL A 188 -27.99 16.38 -33.81
N LEU A 189 -28.99 16.50 -32.94
CA LEU A 189 -30.31 15.93 -33.17
C LEU A 189 -31.08 16.79 -34.18
N ALA A 190 -31.40 16.20 -35.33
CA ALA A 190 -32.29 16.80 -36.30
C ALA A 190 -33.72 16.85 -35.74
N THR A 191 -34.49 17.88 -36.13
CA THR A 191 -35.84 18.10 -35.61
C THR A 191 -36.77 16.90 -35.81
N ASP A 192 -36.74 16.25 -36.98
CA ASP A 192 -37.63 15.13 -37.30
C ASP A 192 -37.33 13.90 -36.42
N ASP A 193 -36.05 13.62 -36.17
CA ASP A 193 -35.60 12.54 -35.29
C ASP A 193 -35.97 12.83 -33.83
N GLY A 194 -35.84 14.08 -33.39
CA GLY A 194 -36.24 14.51 -32.05
C GLY A 194 -37.75 14.43 -31.80
N ILE A 195 -38.57 14.75 -32.81
CA ILE A 195 -40.02 14.58 -32.75
C ILE A 195 -40.39 13.08 -32.71
N ALA A 196 -39.77 12.25 -33.54
CA ALA A 196 -39.99 10.81 -33.53
C ALA A 196 -39.64 10.20 -32.15
N ALA A 197 -38.48 10.59 -31.59
CA ALA A 197 -38.04 10.16 -30.26
C ALA A 197 -39.00 10.60 -29.15
N PHE A 198 -39.58 11.81 -29.23
CA PHE A 198 -40.57 12.30 -28.26
C PHE A 198 -41.82 11.40 -28.21
N TYR A 199 -42.40 11.04 -29.36
CA TYR A 199 -43.58 10.19 -29.40
C TYR A 199 -43.28 8.76 -28.95
N GLN A 200 -42.13 8.20 -29.35
CA GLN A 200 -41.67 6.90 -28.85
C GLN A 200 -41.48 6.93 -27.33
N SER A 201 -40.95 8.03 -26.80
CA SER A 201 -40.70 8.21 -25.37
C SER A 201 -41.97 8.20 -24.53
N LEU A 202 -43.04 8.83 -25.01
CA LEU A 202 -44.36 8.79 -24.36
C LEU A 202 -44.91 7.36 -24.29
N ALA A 203 -44.71 6.56 -25.33
CA ALA A 203 -45.17 5.17 -25.38
C ALA A 203 -44.44 4.24 -24.38
N LEU A 204 -43.23 4.61 -23.94
CA LEU A 204 -42.42 3.78 -23.03
C LEU A 204 -42.86 3.85 -21.57
N GLY A 205 -43.68 4.84 -21.17
CA GLY A 205 -44.33 4.87 -19.85
C GLY A 205 -43.38 4.96 -18.65
N VAL A 206 -42.31 5.76 -18.78
CA VAL A 206 -41.18 5.82 -17.85
C VAL A 206 -40.89 7.24 -17.40
N PRO A 207 -40.36 7.46 -16.19
CA PRO A 207 -40.27 8.81 -15.65
C PRO A 207 -39.10 9.66 -16.17
N GLN A 208 -38.09 9.04 -16.79
CA GLN A 208 -36.93 9.74 -17.35
C GLN A 208 -36.31 8.94 -18.49
N LEU A 209 -35.96 9.59 -19.61
CA LEU A 209 -35.30 9.00 -20.78
C LEU A 209 -34.11 9.85 -21.21
N TRP A 210 -33.01 9.21 -21.62
CA TRP A 210 -31.87 9.91 -22.22
C TRP A 210 -31.69 9.55 -23.68
N LEU A 211 -31.53 10.57 -24.52
CA LEU A 211 -31.34 10.42 -25.94
C LEU A 211 -29.85 10.57 -26.37
N VAL A 212 -29.30 9.64 -27.18
CA VAL A 212 -27.90 9.48 -27.68
C VAL A 212 -27.93 9.39 -29.26
N SER A 213 -26.92 8.94 -30.04
CA SER A 213 -26.99 8.71 -31.52
C SER A 213 -26.31 7.36 -31.94
N GLU A 214 -26.81 6.62 -32.95
CA GLU A 214 -26.41 5.22 -33.26
C GLU A 214 -25.06 5.17 -34.00
N GLN A 215 -24.66 6.26 -34.66
CA GLN A 215 -23.32 6.39 -35.27
C GLN A 215 -22.19 6.50 -34.24
N ALA A 216 -22.50 6.57 -32.95
CA ALA A 216 -21.52 6.43 -31.87
C ALA A 216 -21.25 4.97 -31.48
N ALA A 217 -21.91 3.99 -32.12
CA ALA A 217 -21.89 2.60 -31.68
C ALA A 217 -21.06 1.62 -32.54
N ASP A 218 -20.84 1.82 -33.85
CA ASP A 218 -20.01 0.90 -34.67
C ASP A 218 -19.55 1.56 -36.00
N SER A 219 -18.23 1.74 -36.22
CA SER A 219 -17.51 1.48 -37.49
C SER A 219 -16.12 2.15 -37.56
N GLU A 220 -15.10 1.30 -37.56
CA GLU A 220 -13.82 1.53 -38.24
C GLU A 220 -13.85 0.93 -39.67
N THR A 221 -12.97 1.46 -40.53
CA THR A 221 -12.63 1.14 -41.96
C THR A 221 -13.51 1.79 -43.04
N THR A 222 -13.01 2.52 -44.05
CA THR A 222 -11.86 2.27 -44.95
C THR A 222 -11.49 3.55 -45.74
N ALA A 223 -10.20 3.90 -45.90
CA ALA A 223 -9.68 4.69 -47.04
C ALA A 223 -8.13 4.61 -47.12
N SER A 224 -7.58 4.68 -48.34
CA SER A 224 -6.25 4.21 -48.75
C SER A 224 -5.16 5.30 -48.96
N ARG A 225 -3.89 4.90 -48.74
CA ARG A 225 -2.56 5.29 -49.35
C ARG A 225 -2.00 6.73 -49.30
N LEU A 226 -0.79 6.88 -48.72
CA LEU A 226 0.53 7.31 -49.31
C LEU A 226 1.59 7.59 -48.19
N GLU A 227 2.75 6.91 -48.18
CA GLU A 227 3.86 7.05 -47.19
C GLU A 227 4.91 8.12 -47.59
N ARG A 228 5.49 8.88 -46.64
CA ARG A 228 6.53 9.91 -46.88
C ARG A 228 7.55 10.05 -45.72
N PRO A 229 8.87 10.20 -45.95
CA PRO A 229 9.86 10.41 -44.88
C PRO A 229 9.96 11.88 -44.38
N LEU A 230 10.25 12.08 -43.08
CA LEU A 230 10.19 13.34 -42.30
C LEU A 230 11.30 14.38 -42.57
N VAL A 231 12.28 14.11 -43.43
CA VAL A 231 13.58 14.83 -43.45
C VAL A 231 13.50 16.26 -44.03
N ASN A 232 12.37 16.70 -44.60
CA ASN A 232 12.21 18.06 -45.17
C ASN A 232 10.80 18.65 -44.97
N SER A 233 10.06 18.24 -43.94
CA SER A 233 8.70 18.72 -43.64
C SER A 233 8.61 19.39 -42.28
N ASP A 234 7.79 20.44 -42.16
CA ASP A 234 7.51 21.15 -40.90
C ASP A 234 6.85 20.18 -39.89
N ILE A 235 7.66 19.67 -38.95
CA ILE A 235 7.28 18.64 -37.97
C ILE A 235 6.09 19.11 -37.12
N SER A 236 6.00 20.40 -36.82
CA SER A 236 4.90 20.96 -36.04
C SER A 236 3.60 20.89 -36.84
N ALA A 237 3.64 21.27 -38.11
CA ALA A 237 2.48 21.18 -38.99
C ALA A 237 2.05 19.72 -39.22
N VAL A 238 3.01 18.80 -39.39
CA VAL A 238 2.72 17.36 -39.54
C VAL A 238 2.05 16.81 -38.28
N LEU A 239 2.61 17.07 -37.10
CA LEU A 239 2.02 16.61 -35.83
C LEU A 239 0.66 17.24 -35.57
N GLN A 240 0.52 18.54 -35.82
CA GLN A 240 -0.74 19.26 -35.66
C GLN A 240 -1.79 18.70 -36.60
N GLN A 241 -1.45 18.42 -37.86
CA GLN A 241 -2.36 17.80 -38.83
C GLN A 241 -2.72 16.36 -38.45
N THR A 242 -1.74 15.54 -38.06
CA THR A 242 -1.98 14.13 -37.70
C THR A 242 -2.79 14.03 -36.41
N ILE A 243 -2.45 14.82 -35.38
CA ILE A 243 -3.17 14.85 -34.11
C ILE A 243 -4.56 15.46 -34.29
N ALA A 244 -4.70 16.54 -35.06
CA ALA A 244 -6.00 17.07 -35.47
C ALA A 244 -6.84 16.02 -36.17
N SER A 245 -6.25 15.23 -37.07
CA SER A 245 -6.95 14.18 -37.80
C SER A 245 -7.42 13.02 -36.92
N VAL A 246 -6.65 12.69 -35.88
CA VAL A 246 -6.97 11.63 -34.92
C VAL A 246 -7.99 12.11 -33.88
N LEU A 247 -7.86 13.37 -33.44
CA LEU A 247 -8.82 14.04 -32.56
C LEU A 247 -10.10 14.47 -33.27
N LYS A 248 -10.06 14.49 -34.62
CA LYS A 248 -11.10 15.01 -35.52
C LYS A 248 -11.49 16.46 -35.22
N ILE A 249 -10.51 17.30 -34.86
CA ILE A 249 -10.65 18.75 -34.63
C ILE A 249 -9.90 19.52 -35.72
N ASN A 250 -10.16 20.82 -35.88
CA ASN A 250 -9.40 21.62 -36.86
C ASN A 250 -7.96 21.81 -36.37
N SER A 251 -6.99 21.75 -37.28
CA SER A 251 -5.57 21.94 -36.95
C SER A 251 -5.32 23.26 -36.23
N GLU A 252 -6.04 24.33 -36.59
CA GLU A 252 -5.91 25.67 -35.98
C GLU A 252 -6.44 25.77 -34.54
N GLU A 253 -7.25 24.82 -34.06
CA GLU A 253 -7.78 24.78 -32.67
C GLU A 253 -6.79 24.15 -31.68
N LEU A 254 -5.80 23.43 -32.20
CA LEU A 254 -4.73 22.86 -31.42
C LEU A 254 -3.73 23.95 -31.05
N ASN A 255 -3.89 24.47 -29.84
CA ASN A 255 -2.91 25.35 -29.23
C ASN A 255 -1.67 24.53 -28.89
N SER A 256 -0.53 24.98 -29.39
CA SER A 256 0.76 24.30 -29.25
C SER A 256 1.12 24.04 -27.78
N ASP A 257 0.75 24.91 -26.85
CA ASP A 257 1.13 24.78 -25.44
C ASP A 257 0.05 24.13 -24.55
N THR A 258 -1.06 23.70 -25.16
CA THR A 258 -2.15 23.06 -24.41
C THR A 258 -2.01 21.54 -24.43
N PRO A 259 -2.14 20.88 -23.26
CA PRO A 259 -2.07 19.42 -23.20
C PRO A 259 -3.11 18.74 -24.09
N LEU A 260 -2.67 17.90 -25.01
CA LEU A 260 -3.40 16.96 -25.87
C LEU A 260 -4.50 16.21 -25.13
N SER A 261 -4.27 15.82 -23.87
CA SER A 261 -5.31 15.20 -23.02
C SER A 261 -6.54 16.10 -22.77
N ARG A 262 -6.38 17.43 -22.79
CA ARG A 262 -7.50 18.39 -22.74
C ARG A 262 -8.29 18.45 -24.04
N TYR A 263 -7.69 18.03 -25.14
CA TYR A 263 -8.37 17.84 -26.43
C TYR A 263 -8.98 16.44 -26.57
N GLY A 264 -8.98 15.62 -25.50
CA GLY A 264 -9.50 14.26 -25.55
C GLY A 264 -8.55 13.27 -26.22
N PHE A 265 -7.25 13.57 -26.24
CA PHE A 265 -6.22 12.63 -26.68
C PHE A 265 -5.99 11.61 -25.56
N ASP A 266 -6.64 10.45 -25.65
CA ASP A 266 -6.63 9.35 -24.68
C ASP A 266 -5.80 8.15 -25.16
N SER A 267 -5.67 7.09 -24.37
CA SER A 267 -4.79 5.94 -24.70
C SER A 267 -5.11 5.28 -26.05
N ILE A 268 -6.36 5.32 -26.50
CA ILE A 268 -6.80 4.75 -27.79
C ILE A 268 -6.34 5.68 -28.92
N ARG A 269 -6.59 6.99 -28.79
CA ARG A 269 -6.16 8.00 -29.77
C ARG A 269 -4.64 8.20 -29.79
N MET A 270 -3.97 8.05 -28.66
CA MET A 270 -2.51 8.02 -28.56
C MET A 270 -1.95 6.84 -29.36
N THR A 271 -2.52 5.64 -29.20
CA THR A 271 -2.10 4.46 -29.95
C THR A 271 -2.41 4.60 -31.45
N GLU A 272 -3.58 5.15 -31.81
CA GLU A 272 -3.95 5.41 -33.19
C GLU A 272 -3.02 6.46 -33.85
N CYS A 273 -2.75 7.56 -33.16
CA CYS A 273 -1.82 8.59 -33.64
C CYS A 273 -0.39 8.08 -33.70
N LEU A 274 0.04 7.25 -32.74
CA LEU A 274 1.34 6.60 -32.73
C LEU A 274 1.50 5.71 -33.96
N LEU A 275 0.55 4.82 -34.19
CA LEU A 275 0.56 3.89 -35.32
C LEU A 275 0.56 4.66 -36.65
N ARG A 276 -0.18 5.77 -36.76
CA ARG A 276 -0.15 6.66 -37.94
C ARG A 276 1.22 7.32 -38.13
N LEU A 277 1.83 7.88 -37.08
CA LEU A 277 3.15 8.51 -37.17
C LEU A 277 4.28 7.51 -37.48
N GLN A 278 4.23 6.32 -36.88
CA GLN A 278 5.18 5.23 -37.16
C GLN A 278 5.01 4.69 -38.59
N ARG A 279 3.76 4.47 -39.02
CA ARG A 279 3.41 3.97 -40.37
C ARG A 279 3.78 4.96 -41.46
N ASP A 280 3.44 6.24 -41.28
CA ASP A 280 3.53 7.22 -42.36
C ASP A 280 4.95 7.83 -42.49
N TYR A 281 5.78 7.79 -41.42
CA TYR A 281 7.05 8.54 -41.35
C TYR A 281 8.29 7.81 -40.76
N GLN A 282 8.27 6.49 -40.56
CA GLN A 282 9.41 5.66 -40.08
C GLN A 282 10.03 6.07 -38.72
N LEU A 283 9.21 6.52 -37.77
CA LEU A 283 9.66 6.84 -36.40
C LEU A 283 9.53 5.64 -35.45
N ASN A 284 10.42 5.50 -34.45
CA ASN A 284 10.29 4.49 -33.38
C ASN A 284 9.92 5.17 -32.05
N LEU A 285 8.62 5.39 -31.85
CA LEU A 285 8.06 6.07 -30.68
C LEU A 285 7.21 5.10 -29.85
N ALA A 286 7.11 5.36 -28.55
CA ALA A 286 6.19 4.63 -27.68
C ALA A 286 4.94 5.46 -27.34
N PRO A 287 3.80 4.84 -26.97
CA PRO A 287 2.56 5.56 -26.69
C PRO A 287 2.68 6.61 -25.58
N THR A 288 3.65 6.44 -24.67
CA THR A 288 3.91 7.37 -23.55
C THR A 288 4.43 8.72 -24.01
N VAL A 289 4.96 8.85 -25.24
CA VAL A 289 5.49 10.11 -25.76
C VAL A 289 4.45 11.24 -25.72
N PHE A 290 3.17 10.93 -25.89
CA PHE A 290 2.07 11.90 -25.84
C PHE A 290 1.60 12.23 -24.42
N ILE A 291 2.11 11.50 -23.43
CA ILE A 291 1.88 11.72 -21.99
C ILE A 291 3.06 12.51 -21.42
N ASP A 292 4.28 12.15 -21.81
CA ASP A 292 5.52 12.79 -21.38
C ASP A 292 5.69 14.18 -22.01
N TYR A 293 5.23 14.34 -23.26
CA TYR A 293 5.16 15.61 -23.98
C TYR A 293 3.70 15.91 -24.30
N PRO A 294 2.92 16.30 -23.28
CA PRO A 294 1.49 16.34 -23.41
C PRO A 294 1.01 17.43 -24.34
N THR A 295 1.82 18.41 -24.77
CA THR A 295 1.40 19.50 -25.68
C THR A 295 2.03 19.35 -27.06
N LEU A 296 1.45 20.01 -28.07
CA LEU A 296 1.98 19.98 -29.44
C LEU A 296 3.34 20.67 -29.61
N ALA A 297 3.59 21.76 -28.89
CA ALA A 297 4.87 22.44 -28.82
C ALA A 297 5.93 21.54 -28.20
N GLN A 298 5.59 20.86 -27.09
CA GLN A 298 6.51 19.96 -26.41
C GLN A 298 6.82 18.72 -27.26
N LEU A 299 5.81 18.15 -27.91
CA LEU A 299 5.96 16.99 -28.78
C LEU A 299 6.71 17.35 -30.08
N SER A 300 6.40 18.50 -30.68
CA SER A 300 7.09 19.05 -31.85
C SER A 300 8.53 19.40 -31.54
N ALA A 301 8.81 20.02 -30.39
CA ALA A 301 10.17 20.29 -29.92
C ALA A 301 10.94 19.00 -29.61
N TYR A 302 10.31 18.00 -29.00
CA TYR A 302 10.90 16.69 -28.73
C TYR A 302 11.29 15.97 -30.04
N LEU A 303 10.40 15.93 -31.02
CA LEU A 303 10.64 15.28 -32.32
C LEU A 303 11.60 16.09 -33.19
N SER A 304 11.55 17.42 -33.12
CA SER A 304 12.52 18.31 -33.76
C SER A 304 13.90 18.19 -33.10
N ALA A 305 14.01 17.98 -31.78
CA ALA A 305 15.27 17.74 -31.09
C ALA A 305 15.82 16.31 -31.33
N GLN A 306 14.95 15.32 -31.57
CA GLN A 306 15.37 14.01 -32.07
C GLN A 306 15.90 14.10 -33.52
N ALA A 307 15.29 14.92 -34.37
CA ALA A 307 15.66 15.12 -35.77
C ALA A 307 16.86 16.10 -35.97
N ALA A 308 17.01 17.08 -35.09
CA ALA A 308 18.07 18.09 -35.08
C ALA A 308 18.84 18.02 -33.75
N LYS A 309 19.75 17.06 -33.62
CA LYS A 309 20.80 17.15 -32.59
C LYS A 309 21.91 18.09 -33.09
N PRO A 310 22.10 19.23 -32.41
CA PRO A 310 23.44 19.56 -31.95
C PRO A 310 23.53 19.61 -30.41
N LYS A 311 24.70 19.19 -29.91
CA LYS A 311 25.13 19.15 -28.50
C LYS A 311 24.75 20.42 -27.73
N ALA A 312 24.07 20.25 -26.59
CA ALA A 312 24.10 21.23 -25.51
C ALA A 312 24.78 20.59 -24.29
N VAL A 313 25.94 21.17 -23.96
CA VAL A 313 26.85 20.82 -22.88
C VAL A 313 26.21 21.24 -21.55
N LEU A 314 26.10 20.31 -20.61
CA LEU A 314 25.94 20.62 -19.20
C LEU A 314 27.32 20.58 -18.54
N THR A 315 27.68 21.71 -17.93
CA THR A 315 28.96 21.92 -17.24
C THR A 315 29.11 20.91 -16.09
N PRO A 316 30.25 20.19 -16.01
CA PRO A 316 30.47 19.22 -14.94
C PRO A 316 30.84 19.94 -13.64
N THR A 317 30.11 19.65 -12.56
CA THR A 317 30.68 19.73 -11.21
C THR A 317 31.70 18.60 -11.08
N THR A 318 32.94 18.99 -10.80
CA THR A 318 34.13 18.14 -10.72
C THR A 318 33.92 16.93 -9.78
N PRO A 319 34.35 15.71 -10.17
CA PRO A 319 34.41 14.58 -9.25
C PRO A 319 35.61 14.75 -8.33
N SER A 320 35.36 14.67 -7.02
CA SER A 320 36.37 14.28 -6.04
C SER A 320 36.27 12.76 -5.87
N ASP A 321 37.39 12.07 -5.97
CA ASP A 321 37.63 10.71 -5.46
C ASP A 321 37.04 10.52 -4.05
N THR A 322 36.55 9.37 -3.57
CA THR A 322 36.39 7.98 -4.06
C THR A 322 35.35 7.30 -3.13
N HIS A 323 34.44 6.47 -3.64
CA HIS A 323 33.48 5.64 -2.86
C HIS A 323 32.50 6.27 -1.86
N ASP A 324 32.41 7.60 -1.74
CA ASP A 324 31.74 8.28 -0.61
C ASP A 324 30.23 7.99 -0.43
N ASN A 325 29.55 7.46 -1.45
CA ASN A 325 28.11 7.11 -1.40
C ASN A 325 27.81 5.61 -1.54
N ASP A 326 28.83 4.76 -1.67
CA ASP A 326 28.66 3.32 -1.88
C ASP A 326 28.26 2.62 -0.57
N ILE A 327 27.29 1.70 -0.64
CA ILE A 327 26.82 0.95 0.53
C ILE A 327 27.18 -0.53 0.35
N ALA A 328 27.91 -1.07 1.31
CA ALA A 328 28.24 -2.48 1.40
C ALA A 328 27.10 -3.27 2.05
N ILE A 329 26.73 -4.40 1.44
CA ILE A 329 25.96 -5.45 2.12
C ILE A 329 26.97 -6.33 2.85
N VAL A 330 27.00 -6.24 4.18
CA VAL A 330 27.99 -6.97 4.99
C VAL A 330 27.41 -8.22 5.66
N GLY A 331 26.08 -8.31 5.77
CA GLY A 331 25.40 -9.46 6.34
C GLY A 331 24.04 -9.70 5.71
N LEU A 332 23.64 -10.96 5.66
CA LEU A 332 22.36 -11.40 5.11
C LEU A 332 21.80 -12.60 5.87
N SER A 333 20.48 -12.63 5.98
CA SER A 333 19.72 -13.78 6.46
C SER A 333 18.36 -13.79 5.77
N GLY A 334 17.80 -14.97 5.54
CA GLY A 334 16.46 -15.10 5.00
C GLY A 334 16.00 -16.54 4.91
N GLN A 335 14.68 -16.68 4.77
CA GLN A 335 13.99 -17.95 4.58
C GLN A 335 12.95 -17.77 3.48
N PHE A 336 12.87 -18.74 2.56
CA PHE A 336 11.98 -18.69 1.40
C PHE A 336 11.32 -20.05 1.16
N PRO A 337 10.20 -20.13 0.42
CA PRO A 337 9.54 -21.39 0.14
C PRO A 337 10.50 -22.46 -0.41
N GLY A 338 10.47 -23.64 0.21
CA GLY A 338 11.36 -24.75 -0.12
C GLY A 338 12.83 -24.57 0.32
N ALA A 339 13.17 -23.53 1.08
CA ALA A 339 14.53 -23.25 1.52
C ALA A 339 14.58 -22.61 2.93
N ASP A 340 15.10 -23.39 3.89
CA ASP A 340 15.28 -22.93 5.28
C ASP A 340 16.51 -22.02 5.47
N ASP A 341 17.42 -22.01 4.50
CA ASP A 341 18.60 -21.16 4.47
C ASP A 341 18.92 -20.66 3.04
N LEU A 342 19.82 -19.68 2.97
CA LEU A 342 20.16 -19.00 1.72
C LEU A 342 21.02 -19.84 0.76
N GLU A 343 21.74 -20.84 1.26
CA GLU A 343 22.49 -21.78 0.40
C GLU A 343 21.54 -22.78 -0.28
N GLN A 344 20.55 -23.29 0.45
CA GLN A 344 19.46 -24.07 -0.13
C GLN A 344 18.64 -23.23 -1.11
N PHE A 345 18.33 -21.98 -0.77
CA PHE A 345 17.62 -21.06 -1.66
C PHE A 345 18.38 -20.87 -2.98
N TRP A 346 19.69 -20.63 -2.91
CA TRP A 346 20.52 -20.48 -4.10
C TRP A 346 20.56 -21.76 -4.96
N ARG A 347 20.72 -22.94 -4.34
CA ARG A 347 20.64 -24.22 -5.05
C ARG A 347 19.29 -24.39 -5.76
N ASN A 348 18.19 -24.12 -5.06
CA ASN A 348 16.84 -24.19 -5.63
C ASN A 348 16.68 -23.27 -6.85
N VAL A 349 17.22 -22.05 -6.79
CA VAL A 349 17.20 -21.11 -7.90
C VAL A 349 17.97 -21.65 -9.11
N LEU A 350 19.15 -22.24 -8.90
CA LEU A 350 19.97 -22.79 -9.99
C LEU A 350 19.36 -24.05 -10.61
N GLU A 351 18.76 -24.92 -9.81
CA GLU A 351 18.11 -26.15 -10.24
C GLU A 351 16.72 -25.90 -10.85
N GLY A 352 16.17 -24.68 -10.69
CA GLY A 352 14.85 -24.32 -11.19
C GLY A 352 13.72 -24.98 -10.41
N VAL A 353 13.90 -25.21 -9.11
CA VAL A 353 12.92 -25.82 -8.21
C VAL A 353 11.67 -24.94 -8.14
N HIS A 354 10.49 -25.58 -8.25
CA HIS A 354 9.18 -24.97 -8.05
C HIS A 354 8.68 -25.33 -6.64
N ALA A 355 8.75 -24.36 -5.73
CA ALA A 355 8.49 -24.53 -4.31
C ALA A 355 7.04 -24.19 -3.88
N VAL A 356 6.14 -24.06 -4.85
CA VAL A 356 4.71 -23.83 -4.58
C VAL A 356 4.05 -25.16 -4.20
N THR A 357 3.26 -25.14 -3.13
CA THR A 357 2.52 -26.30 -2.63
C THR A 357 1.04 -25.97 -2.45
N GLU A 358 0.22 -26.96 -2.07
CA GLU A 358 -1.10 -26.65 -1.53
C GLU A 358 -0.97 -25.87 -0.21
N ILE A 359 -1.97 -25.05 0.12
CA ILE A 359 -2.08 -24.35 1.41
C ILE A 359 -2.00 -25.40 2.54
N PRO A 360 -0.99 -25.30 3.43
CA PRO A 360 -0.87 -26.23 4.55
C PRO A 360 -2.10 -26.17 5.45
N ALA A 361 -2.60 -27.32 5.89
CA ALA A 361 -3.75 -27.40 6.80
C ALA A 361 -3.49 -26.65 8.13
N GLU A 362 -2.22 -26.52 8.52
CA GLU A 362 -1.81 -25.71 9.65
C GLU A 362 -2.04 -24.20 9.44
N ARG A 363 -2.13 -23.68 8.21
CA ARG A 363 -2.54 -22.28 7.96
C ARG A 363 -4.06 -22.18 8.05
N TRP A 364 -4.75 -22.82 7.11
CA TRP A 364 -6.20 -23.04 7.12
C TRP A 364 -6.56 -24.19 6.17
N ASP A 365 -7.72 -24.82 6.37
CA ASP A 365 -8.27 -25.74 5.38
C ASP A 365 -8.94 -24.96 4.24
N TRP A 366 -8.33 -25.01 3.06
CA TRP A 366 -8.84 -24.34 1.87
C TRP A 366 -10.22 -24.88 1.44
N ARG A 367 -10.52 -26.17 1.66
CA ARG A 367 -11.84 -26.75 1.30
C ARG A 367 -12.95 -26.09 2.09
N THR A 368 -12.74 -25.91 3.39
CA THR A 368 -13.66 -25.20 4.28
C THR A 368 -13.78 -23.72 3.91
N ALA A 369 -12.65 -23.06 3.59
CA ALA A 369 -12.65 -21.65 3.20
C ALA A 369 -13.47 -21.36 1.92
N TYR A 370 -13.47 -22.30 0.96
CA TYR A 370 -14.28 -22.24 -0.26
C TYR A 370 -15.65 -22.92 -0.15
N GLN A 371 -16.09 -23.29 1.06
CA GLN A 371 -17.40 -23.93 1.31
C GLN A 371 -17.61 -25.19 0.46
N GLY A 372 -16.55 -25.98 0.25
CA GLY A 372 -16.56 -27.19 -0.56
C GLY A 372 -16.60 -26.96 -2.08
N GLN A 373 -16.57 -25.71 -2.56
CA GLN A 373 -16.46 -25.40 -3.98
C GLN A 373 -15.00 -25.52 -4.46
N PRO A 374 -14.76 -25.78 -5.76
CA PRO A 374 -13.43 -25.65 -6.35
C PRO A 374 -12.92 -24.22 -6.14
N GLY A 375 -11.73 -24.07 -5.54
CA GLY A 375 -11.11 -22.79 -5.23
C GLY A 375 -9.60 -22.87 -5.35
N ASN A 376 -8.93 -21.72 -5.43
CA ASN A 376 -7.49 -21.69 -5.51
C ASN A 376 -6.86 -22.19 -4.21
N ARG A 377 -5.84 -23.04 -4.33
CA ARG A 377 -5.24 -23.77 -3.21
C ARG A 377 -3.72 -23.66 -3.14
N TRP A 378 -3.09 -22.84 -3.99
CA TRP A 378 -1.65 -22.85 -4.20
C TRP A 378 -0.94 -21.68 -3.50
N GLY A 379 0.20 -21.94 -2.89
CA GLY A 379 1.03 -20.89 -2.32
C GLY A 379 2.48 -21.35 -2.08
N GLY A 380 3.39 -20.38 -1.96
CA GLY A 380 4.73 -20.64 -1.43
C GLY A 380 4.72 -20.45 0.08
N PHE A 381 5.08 -21.47 0.87
CA PHE A 381 5.01 -21.40 2.33
C PHE A 381 6.38 -21.63 2.97
N LEU A 382 6.63 -20.90 4.06
CA LEU A 382 7.74 -21.19 4.96
C LEU A 382 7.35 -22.35 5.89
N THR A 383 8.35 -23.10 6.31
CA THR A 383 8.23 -24.10 7.37
C THR A 383 8.26 -23.41 8.73
N ASP A 384 7.59 -24.00 9.73
CA ASP A 384 7.76 -23.66 11.14
C ASP A 384 7.60 -22.17 11.52
N ILE A 385 6.73 -21.41 10.85
CA ILE A 385 6.55 -19.96 11.11
C ILE A 385 6.11 -19.62 12.55
N TYR A 386 5.57 -20.60 13.28
CA TYR A 386 5.13 -20.44 14.67
C TYR A 386 6.24 -20.76 15.67
N SER A 387 7.37 -21.29 15.22
CA SER A 387 8.51 -21.66 16.05
C SER A 387 9.37 -20.45 16.40
N PHE A 388 9.75 -20.32 17.67
CA PHE A 388 10.54 -19.19 18.17
C PHE A 388 11.31 -19.59 19.43
N ASP A 389 12.43 -18.92 19.72
CA ASP A 389 13.18 -19.09 20.97
C ASP A 389 12.95 -17.88 21.87
N ALA A 390 11.81 -17.89 22.57
CA ALA A 390 11.33 -16.73 23.31
C ALA A 390 12.30 -16.28 24.41
N LEU A 391 12.85 -17.22 25.18
CA LEU A 391 13.78 -16.94 26.28
C LEU A 391 15.13 -16.41 25.76
N PHE A 392 15.55 -16.81 24.56
CA PHE A 392 16.70 -16.16 23.93
C PHE A 392 16.49 -14.66 23.78
N PHE A 393 15.29 -14.23 23.39
CA PHE A 393 14.94 -12.83 23.21
C PHE A 393 14.41 -12.12 24.46
N GLY A 394 14.46 -12.78 25.64
CA GLY A 394 13.93 -12.22 26.88
C GLY A 394 12.40 -12.05 26.87
N ILE A 395 11.70 -12.88 26.11
CA ILE A 395 10.25 -12.86 25.95
C ILE A 395 9.68 -14.09 26.65
N SER A 396 8.63 -13.90 27.45
CA SER A 396 7.96 -15.01 28.14
C SER A 396 7.25 -15.92 27.13
N GLY A 397 7.04 -17.20 27.48
CA GLY A 397 6.34 -18.13 26.58
C GLY A 397 4.88 -17.71 26.33
N ARG A 398 4.25 -17.08 27.33
CA ARG A 398 2.92 -16.48 27.21
C ARG A 398 2.91 -15.36 26.16
N ASP A 399 3.78 -14.37 26.30
CA ASP A 399 3.82 -13.22 25.38
C ASP A 399 4.24 -13.64 23.97
N ALA A 400 5.16 -14.60 23.87
CA ALA A 400 5.54 -15.19 22.59
C ALA A 400 4.34 -15.74 21.84
N GLY A 401 3.36 -16.34 22.53
CA GLY A 401 2.09 -16.77 21.94
C GLY A 401 1.29 -15.64 21.29
N TYR A 402 1.32 -14.43 21.83
CA TYR A 402 0.61 -13.27 21.30
C TYR A 402 1.38 -12.50 20.22
N LEU A 403 2.72 -12.57 20.21
CA LEU A 403 3.52 -11.88 19.18
C LEU A 403 3.16 -12.34 17.77
N ASP A 404 2.99 -11.42 16.83
CA ASP A 404 2.88 -11.78 15.41
C ASP A 404 4.11 -12.61 15.01
N PRO A 405 3.95 -13.81 14.40
CA PRO A 405 5.03 -14.58 13.79
C PRO A 405 6.01 -13.76 12.95
N GLN A 406 5.54 -12.70 12.29
CA GLN A 406 6.39 -11.76 11.55
C GLN A 406 7.49 -11.14 12.43
N THR A 407 7.15 -10.73 13.66
CA THR A 407 8.10 -10.16 14.62
C THR A 407 9.12 -11.18 15.07
N ARG A 408 8.66 -12.41 15.32
CA ARG A 408 9.49 -13.52 15.80
C ARG A 408 10.56 -13.88 14.77
N LEU A 409 10.14 -14.02 13.50
CA LEU A 409 11.05 -14.25 12.37
C LEU A 409 12.03 -13.07 12.22
N LEU A 410 11.57 -11.82 12.25
CA LEU A 410 12.47 -10.67 12.13
C LEU A 410 13.52 -10.60 13.24
N LEU A 411 13.18 -10.93 14.49
CA LEU A 411 14.14 -11.00 15.59
C LEU A 411 15.23 -12.06 15.33
N MET A 412 14.82 -13.28 14.93
CA MET A 412 15.76 -14.37 14.61
C MET A 412 16.64 -14.03 13.40
N HIS A 413 16.05 -13.53 12.32
CA HIS A 413 16.79 -13.17 11.12
C HIS A 413 17.67 -11.93 11.29
N SER A 414 17.33 -11.00 12.18
CA SER A 414 18.22 -9.89 12.55
C SER A 414 19.46 -10.39 13.29
N TRP A 415 19.28 -11.33 14.23
CA TRP A 415 20.41 -11.98 14.92
C TRP A 415 21.30 -12.72 13.91
N TRP A 416 20.71 -13.56 13.07
CA TRP A 416 21.45 -14.32 12.07
C TRP A 416 22.14 -13.44 11.03
N ALA A 417 21.56 -12.30 10.64
CA ALA A 417 22.20 -11.38 9.70
C ALA A 417 23.46 -10.72 10.31
N LEU A 418 23.41 -10.35 11.60
CA LEU A 418 24.58 -9.84 12.32
C LEU A 418 25.67 -10.90 12.48
N GLU A 419 25.29 -12.12 12.87
CA GLU A 419 26.25 -13.22 12.95
C GLU A 419 26.82 -13.61 11.57
N ASN A 420 26.02 -13.55 10.53
CA ASN A 420 26.47 -13.74 9.16
C ASN A 420 27.51 -12.68 8.75
N ALA A 421 27.33 -11.43 9.19
CA ALA A 421 28.33 -10.36 9.01
C ALA A 421 29.60 -10.54 9.87
N GLY A 422 29.58 -11.44 10.86
CA GLY A 422 30.64 -11.54 11.85
C GLY A 422 30.68 -10.33 12.80
N ILE A 423 29.53 -9.69 13.05
CA ILE A 423 29.39 -8.53 13.92
C ILE A 423 28.63 -8.95 15.17
N LYS A 424 29.16 -8.65 16.36
CA LYS A 424 28.44 -8.89 17.61
C LYS A 424 27.31 -7.84 17.77
N PRO A 425 26.14 -8.22 18.29
CA PRO A 425 25.08 -7.31 18.70
C PRO A 425 25.59 -6.07 19.45
N GLU A 426 26.46 -6.25 20.45
CA GLU A 426 26.94 -5.15 21.29
C GLU A 426 27.86 -4.19 20.52
N ALA A 427 28.62 -4.70 19.54
CA ALA A 427 29.44 -3.88 18.66
C ALA A 427 28.60 -3.11 17.64
N PHE A 428 27.50 -3.69 17.18
CA PHE A 428 26.54 -3.02 16.30
C PHE A 428 25.77 -1.93 17.05
N ALA A 429 25.38 -2.18 18.30
CA ALA A 429 24.70 -1.22 19.18
C ALA A 429 25.58 -0.03 19.60
N ALA A 430 26.90 -0.21 19.63
CA ALA A 430 27.86 0.84 20.00
C ALA A 430 27.92 2.02 19.01
N GLN A 431 27.23 1.95 17.88
CA GLN A 431 27.07 3.04 16.91
C GLN A 431 25.59 3.37 16.73
N PRO A 432 25.24 4.58 16.22
CA PRO A 432 23.85 4.92 15.92
C PRO A 432 23.35 4.08 14.73
N SER A 433 22.78 2.92 15.05
CA SER A 433 22.33 1.92 14.09
C SER A 433 20.82 2.02 13.87
N GLY A 434 20.39 2.15 12.61
CA GLY A 434 18.97 2.23 12.25
C GLY A 434 18.32 0.87 11.97
N VAL A 435 17.00 0.81 12.05
CA VAL A 435 16.14 -0.36 11.81
C VAL A 435 15.01 0.03 10.86
N PHE A 436 15.02 -0.56 9.66
CA PHE A 436 14.07 -0.24 8.59
C PHE A 436 13.36 -1.52 8.15
N ILE A 437 12.09 -1.66 8.53
CA ILE A 437 11.34 -2.92 8.33
C ILE A 437 10.20 -2.72 7.33
N ALA A 438 10.12 -3.58 6.33
CA ALA A 438 8.97 -3.73 5.46
C ALA A 438 8.13 -4.94 5.91
N ALA A 439 6.86 -4.75 6.28
CA ALA A 439 6.06 -5.85 6.79
C ALA A 439 4.60 -5.76 6.39
N ALA A 440 3.98 -6.92 6.18
CA ALA A 440 2.56 -7.01 5.90
C ALA A 440 1.74 -6.61 7.13
N HIS A 441 0.55 -6.08 6.87
CA HIS A 441 -0.44 -5.89 7.92
C HIS A 441 -0.66 -7.22 8.66
N GLY A 442 -0.62 -7.20 9.99
CA GLY A 442 -0.66 -8.41 10.82
C GLY A 442 -1.99 -9.16 10.70
N GLU A 443 -2.04 -10.21 9.89
CA GLU A 443 -3.19 -11.13 9.84
C GLU A 443 -3.37 -11.86 11.18
N TYR A 444 -2.29 -12.02 11.94
CA TYR A 444 -2.30 -12.65 13.25
C TYR A 444 -3.19 -11.91 14.26
N ALA A 445 -3.25 -10.58 14.18
CA ALA A 445 -4.10 -9.77 15.05
C ALA A 445 -5.58 -10.15 14.88
N GLN A 446 -6.02 -10.43 13.65
CA GLN A 446 -7.40 -10.85 13.36
C GLN A 446 -7.70 -12.25 13.92
N LEU A 447 -6.70 -13.14 13.92
CA LEU A 447 -6.84 -14.48 14.50
C LEU A 447 -6.93 -14.40 16.03
N THR A 448 -6.14 -13.53 16.64
CA THR A 448 -5.96 -13.50 18.09
C THR A 448 -6.85 -12.50 18.81
N GLU A 449 -7.54 -11.59 18.10
CA GLU A 449 -8.39 -10.54 18.68
C GLU A 449 -9.38 -11.07 19.73
N ALA A 450 -9.98 -12.23 19.47
CA ALA A 450 -10.92 -12.88 20.37
C ALA A 450 -10.30 -13.46 21.66
N LEU A 451 -8.98 -13.62 21.69
CA LEU A 451 -8.20 -14.22 22.76
C LEU A 451 -7.38 -13.19 23.56
N LEU A 452 -7.43 -11.91 23.18
CA LEU A 452 -6.81 -10.83 23.93
C LEU A 452 -7.59 -10.67 25.24
N GLN A 453 -6.96 -11.00 26.36
CA GLN A 453 -7.60 -10.96 27.68
C GLN A 453 -7.17 -9.73 28.47
N GLN A 454 -5.94 -9.26 28.23
CA GLN A 454 -5.37 -8.13 28.93
C GLN A 454 -5.06 -6.98 27.97
N PRO A 455 -5.13 -5.71 28.39
CA PRO A 455 -4.80 -4.56 27.56
C PRO A 455 -3.39 -4.62 26.94
N GLU A 456 -2.42 -5.20 27.63
CA GLU A 456 -1.04 -5.36 27.16
C GLU A 456 -0.89 -6.30 25.96
N ASP A 457 -1.78 -7.29 25.81
CA ASP A 457 -1.76 -8.25 24.71
C ASP A 457 -1.97 -7.52 23.35
N PHE A 458 -2.63 -6.35 23.35
CA PHE A 458 -2.83 -5.51 22.16
C PHE A 458 -1.53 -4.88 21.65
N THR A 459 -0.57 -4.60 22.54
CA THR A 459 0.68 -3.93 22.15
C THR A 459 1.55 -4.80 21.24
N ALA A 460 1.41 -6.13 21.35
CA ALA A 460 2.07 -7.11 20.50
C ALA A 460 1.57 -7.11 19.05
N GLN A 461 0.42 -6.48 18.76
CA GLN A 461 -0.20 -6.46 17.44
C GLN A 461 0.09 -5.19 16.64
N PHE A 462 0.68 -4.15 17.23
CA PHE A 462 0.95 -2.91 16.52
C PHE A 462 2.06 -3.08 15.49
N ALA A 463 1.87 -2.55 14.27
CA ALA A 463 2.88 -2.60 13.21
C ALA A 463 4.20 -1.93 13.62
N SER A 464 4.16 -0.89 14.46
CA SER A 464 5.36 -0.25 15.01
C SER A 464 6.16 -1.17 15.94
N SER A 465 5.55 -2.22 16.49
CA SER A 465 6.26 -3.17 17.37
C SER A 465 7.30 -4.00 16.63
N LEU A 466 7.15 -4.19 15.31
CA LEU A 466 8.06 -4.96 14.47
C LEU A 466 9.50 -4.39 14.51
N PRO A 467 9.76 -3.14 14.07
CA PRO A 467 11.09 -2.54 14.19
C PRO A 467 11.46 -2.21 15.65
N ASN A 468 10.50 -1.77 16.48
CA ASN A 468 10.80 -1.33 17.85
C ASN A 468 11.28 -2.46 18.76
N ARG A 469 10.77 -3.70 18.59
CA ARG A 469 11.25 -4.84 19.39
C ARG A 469 12.65 -5.27 18.99
N ILE A 470 13.01 -5.13 17.72
CA ILE A 470 14.39 -5.34 17.24
C ILE A 470 15.29 -4.29 17.88
N ALA A 471 14.96 -3.00 17.74
CA ALA A 471 15.75 -1.92 18.31
C ALA A 471 15.89 -2.06 19.84
N GLN A 472 14.81 -2.38 20.55
CA GLN A 472 14.84 -2.60 22.00
C GLN A 472 15.72 -3.79 22.39
N PHE A 473 15.61 -4.92 21.68
CA PHE A 473 16.38 -6.12 22.02
C PHE A 473 17.89 -5.93 21.77
N PHE A 474 18.24 -5.29 20.65
CA PHE A 474 19.63 -5.06 20.26
C PHE A 474 20.22 -3.75 20.82
N ASP A 475 19.46 -2.97 21.60
CA ASP A 475 19.85 -1.65 22.12
C ASP A 475 20.28 -0.65 21.02
N LEU A 476 19.48 -0.55 19.95
CA LEU A 476 19.78 0.28 18.78
C LEU A 476 19.13 1.66 18.91
N THR A 477 19.90 2.71 18.65
CA THR A 477 19.50 4.11 18.90
C THR A 477 19.32 4.96 17.63
N GLY A 478 19.42 4.38 16.43
CA GLY A 478 19.18 5.08 15.16
C GLY A 478 17.69 5.14 14.78
N PRO A 479 17.37 5.62 13.56
CA PRO A 479 16.00 5.66 13.05
C PRO A 479 15.35 4.27 13.10
N CYS A 480 14.08 4.20 13.51
CA CYS A 480 13.37 2.94 13.72
C CYS A 480 11.98 3.03 13.07
N GLU A 481 11.85 2.47 11.87
CA GLU A 481 10.72 2.74 10.98
C GLU A 481 10.15 1.48 10.33
N VAL A 482 8.84 1.53 10.05
CA VAL A 482 8.11 0.51 9.29
C VAL A 482 7.59 1.09 7.99
N TYR A 483 7.74 0.36 6.89
CA TYR A 483 7.34 0.78 5.54
C TYR A 483 6.32 -0.16 4.93
N GLU A 484 5.33 0.42 4.27
CA GLU A 484 4.31 -0.27 3.48
C GLU A 484 4.08 0.52 2.19
N ALA A 485 4.34 -0.15 1.08
CA ALA A 485 4.16 0.31 -0.29
C ALA A 485 3.87 -0.90 -1.20
N ALA A 486 3.01 -1.80 -0.71
CA ALA A 486 2.69 -3.08 -1.31
C ALA A 486 3.96 -3.87 -1.69
N CYS A 487 4.04 -4.38 -2.91
CA CYS A 487 5.15 -5.22 -3.36
C CYS A 487 6.49 -4.45 -3.53
N ALA A 488 6.49 -3.12 -3.47
CA ALA A 488 7.71 -2.30 -3.48
C ALA A 488 8.26 -1.99 -2.07
N SER A 489 7.57 -2.40 -1.00
CA SER A 489 7.88 -2.04 0.40
C SER A 489 9.33 -2.29 0.80
N SER A 490 9.89 -3.44 0.43
CA SER A 490 11.23 -3.82 0.87
C SER A 490 12.36 -3.06 0.16
N ILE A 491 12.16 -2.65 -1.10
CA ILE A 491 13.09 -1.73 -1.78
C ILE A 491 12.92 -0.30 -1.27
N LEU A 492 11.71 0.11 -0.88
CA LEU A 492 11.49 1.40 -0.22
C LEU A 492 12.21 1.47 1.13
N ALA A 493 12.09 0.43 1.97
CA ALA A 493 12.81 0.35 3.24
C ALA A 493 14.33 0.39 3.04
N LEU A 494 14.84 -0.34 2.05
CA LEU A 494 16.26 -0.30 1.66
C LEU A 494 16.69 1.11 1.22
N HIS A 495 15.92 1.75 0.35
CA HIS A 495 16.20 3.10 -0.12
C HIS A 495 16.27 4.10 1.04
N LYS A 496 15.36 3.98 2.02
CA LYS A 496 15.30 4.84 3.20
C LYS A 496 16.45 4.61 4.17
N ALA A 497 16.84 3.36 4.40
CA ALA A 497 18.03 3.04 5.17
C ALA A 497 19.30 3.66 4.56
N ILE A 498 19.44 3.59 3.24
CA ILE A 498 20.57 4.17 2.52
C ILE A 498 20.56 5.71 2.63
N GLN A 499 19.39 6.35 2.52
CA GLN A 499 19.26 7.79 2.72
C GLN A 499 19.66 8.21 4.14
N ALA A 500 19.19 7.49 5.16
CA ALA A 500 19.53 7.77 6.55
C ALA A 500 21.05 7.65 6.82
N ILE A 501 21.69 6.62 6.24
CA ILE A 501 23.16 6.45 6.31
C ILE A 501 23.88 7.63 5.63
N GLN A 502 23.47 7.97 4.41
CA GLN A 502 24.10 9.06 3.63
C GLN A 502 23.88 10.45 4.24
N GLN A 503 22.80 10.63 4.99
CA GLN A 503 22.50 11.88 5.70
C GLN A 503 23.11 11.95 7.10
N GLY A 504 23.76 10.86 7.56
CA GLY A 504 24.37 10.78 8.88
C GLY A 504 23.37 10.64 10.04
N GLU A 505 22.11 10.25 9.76
CA GLU A 505 21.11 9.94 10.78
C GLU A 505 21.42 8.61 11.50
N CYS A 506 22.08 7.69 10.78
CA CYS A 506 22.71 6.49 11.32
C CYS A 506 24.04 6.21 10.60
N SER A 507 24.94 5.45 11.20
CA SER A 507 26.18 5.01 10.54
C SER A 507 26.02 3.66 9.82
N GLN A 508 25.04 2.88 10.25
CA GLN A 508 24.76 1.54 9.73
C GLN A 508 23.28 1.20 9.94
N ALA A 509 22.78 0.18 9.24
CA ALA A 509 21.37 -0.16 9.29
C ALA A 509 21.09 -1.66 9.18
N LEU A 510 20.07 -2.11 9.91
CA LEU A 510 19.33 -3.34 9.64
C LEU A 510 18.16 -3.02 8.73
N VAL A 511 18.08 -3.73 7.60
CA VAL A 511 16.94 -3.64 6.67
C VAL A 511 16.26 -4.99 6.59
N GLY A 512 15.03 -5.08 7.07
CA GLY A 512 14.27 -6.32 7.11
C GLY A 512 13.02 -6.25 6.25
N ALA A 513 12.59 -7.40 5.73
CA ALA A 513 11.28 -7.56 5.12
C ALA A 513 10.65 -8.91 5.48
N VAL A 514 9.34 -8.93 5.72
CA VAL A 514 8.60 -10.15 6.03
C VAL A 514 7.20 -10.13 5.43
N ASN A 515 6.77 -11.28 4.89
CA ASN A 515 5.42 -11.53 4.41
C ASN A 515 4.98 -12.93 4.83
N LEU A 516 3.82 -13.06 5.47
CA LEU A 516 3.25 -14.33 5.91
C LEU A 516 1.78 -14.45 5.48
N LEU A 517 1.34 -15.67 5.19
CA LEU A 517 -0.03 -15.99 4.76
C LEU A 517 -0.72 -16.73 5.91
N GLN A 518 -1.40 -15.99 6.79
CA GLN A 518 -1.93 -16.54 8.04
C GLN A 518 -3.47 -16.66 8.03
N SER A 519 -4.17 -15.93 7.14
CA SER A 519 -5.63 -15.88 7.04
C SER A 519 -6.13 -16.09 5.60
N PRO A 520 -7.25 -16.82 5.39
CA PRO A 520 -7.85 -17.01 4.08
C PRO A 520 -8.49 -15.72 3.55
N LEU A 521 -8.77 -14.71 4.39
CA LEU A 521 -9.55 -13.54 3.98
C LEU A 521 -8.92 -12.78 2.79
N ARG A 522 -7.62 -12.46 2.89
CA ARG A 522 -6.91 -11.80 1.79
C ARG A 522 -6.68 -12.73 0.62
N TYR A 523 -6.38 -14.00 0.90
CA TYR A 523 -6.20 -15.00 -0.14
C TYR A 523 -7.46 -15.12 -1.03
N LEU A 524 -8.63 -15.28 -0.41
CA LEU A 524 -9.93 -15.33 -1.09
C LEU A 524 -10.26 -14.03 -1.83
N ALA A 525 -9.86 -12.88 -1.29
CA ALA A 525 -10.05 -11.59 -1.95
C ALA A 525 -9.20 -11.49 -3.23
N SER A 526 -7.92 -11.86 -3.16
CA SER A 526 -7.02 -11.88 -4.33
C SER A 526 -7.51 -12.86 -5.41
N ASP A 527 -8.00 -14.03 -5.00
CA ASP A 527 -8.57 -15.02 -5.92
C ASP A 527 -9.82 -14.49 -6.62
N LYS A 528 -10.75 -13.88 -5.87
CA LYS A 528 -11.98 -13.28 -6.43
C LYS A 528 -11.71 -12.08 -7.34
N LEU A 529 -10.59 -11.38 -7.15
CA LEU A 529 -10.14 -10.31 -8.03
C LEU A 529 -9.47 -10.84 -9.32
N GLY A 530 -9.25 -12.15 -9.43
CA GLY A 530 -8.61 -12.78 -10.59
C GLY A 530 -7.11 -12.56 -10.64
N TYR A 531 -6.46 -12.28 -9.50
CA TYR A 531 -5.01 -12.05 -9.44
C TYR A 531 -4.20 -13.34 -9.39
N LEU A 532 -4.81 -14.40 -8.86
CA LEU A 532 -4.10 -15.64 -8.58
C LEU A 532 -4.16 -16.61 -9.76
N SER A 533 -3.01 -17.20 -10.08
CA SER A 533 -2.91 -18.29 -11.05
C SER A 533 -3.73 -19.50 -10.55
N PRO A 534 -4.70 -20.02 -11.31
CA PRO A 534 -5.51 -21.18 -10.91
C PRO A 534 -4.73 -22.49 -10.92
N ASP A 535 -3.64 -22.58 -11.68
CA ASP A 535 -2.76 -23.74 -11.81
C ASP A 535 -1.56 -23.71 -10.86
N GLY A 536 -1.40 -22.66 -10.05
CA GLY A 536 -0.33 -22.59 -9.03
C GLY A 536 1.04 -22.29 -9.64
N GLU A 537 1.07 -21.67 -10.81
CA GLU A 537 2.31 -21.37 -11.54
C GLU A 537 2.38 -19.88 -11.89
N ALA A 538 3.34 -19.18 -11.28
CA ALA A 538 3.66 -17.81 -11.66
C ALA A 538 4.55 -17.82 -12.91
N LYS A 539 3.95 -17.78 -14.11
CA LYS A 539 4.64 -17.91 -15.40
C LYS A 539 5.18 -16.56 -15.94
N SER A 540 6.08 -15.91 -15.20
CA SER A 540 6.63 -14.59 -15.58
C SER A 540 7.20 -14.56 -17.00
N PHE A 541 6.76 -13.60 -17.82
CA PHE A 541 7.10 -13.39 -19.23
C PHE A 541 6.70 -14.51 -20.21
N GLN A 542 6.07 -15.59 -19.74
CA GLN A 542 5.86 -16.79 -20.53
C GLN A 542 4.46 -16.85 -21.14
N ALA A 543 4.32 -17.66 -22.20
CA ALA A 543 3.01 -18.01 -22.74
C ALA A 543 2.13 -18.69 -21.67
N GLY A 544 0.84 -18.33 -21.63
CA GLY A 544 -0.11 -18.88 -20.66
C GLY A 544 -0.01 -18.29 -19.25
N ALA A 545 0.72 -17.17 -19.07
CA ALA A 545 0.69 -16.38 -17.84
C ALA A 545 -0.74 -15.91 -17.52
N ASN A 546 -1.20 -16.20 -16.30
CA ASN A 546 -2.60 -16.07 -15.90
C ASN A 546 -2.77 -15.56 -14.46
N GLY A 547 -1.73 -14.94 -13.89
CA GLY A 547 -1.71 -14.47 -12.51
C GLY A 547 -0.47 -14.93 -11.75
N PHE A 548 -0.32 -14.44 -10.52
CA PHE A 548 0.76 -14.83 -9.63
C PHE A 548 0.30 -15.85 -8.59
N VAL A 549 1.25 -16.40 -7.84
CA VAL A 549 0.99 -17.25 -6.67
C VAL A 549 1.45 -16.49 -5.44
N ARG A 550 0.62 -16.35 -4.41
CA ARG A 550 1.04 -15.69 -3.16
C ARG A 550 2.10 -16.55 -2.45
N ALA A 551 3.06 -15.91 -1.81
CA ALA A 551 4.09 -16.62 -1.06
C ALA A 551 4.51 -15.91 0.22
N GLU A 552 5.02 -16.71 1.16
CA GLU A 552 5.65 -16.26 2.39
C GLU A 552 7.15 -16.03 2.18
N GLY A 553 7.76 -15.17 2.98
CA GLY A 553 9.20 -14.94 2.92
C GLY A 553 9.69 -13.94 3.97
N VAL A 554 10.92 -14.13 4.43
CA VAL A 554 11.60 -13.21 5.35
C VAL A 554 13.04 -13.01 4.91
N ALA A 555 13.52 -11.77 4.98
CA ALA A 555 14.90 -11.41 4.67
C ALA A 555 15.37 -10.25 5.54
N VAL A 556 16.62 -10.27 5.98
CA VAL A 556 17.28 -9.18 6.70
C VAL A 556 18.69 -8.95 6.14
N LEU A 557 19.04 -7.68 5.93
CA LEU A 557 20.35 -7.22 5.49
C LEU A 557 21.01 -6.36 6.57
N VAL A 558 22.34 -6.44 6.67
CA VAL A 558 23.18 -5.50 7.42
C VAL A 558 23.92 -4.61 6.42
N LEU A 559 23.74 -3.29 6.55
CA LEU A 559 24.28 -2.29 5.63
C LEU A 559 25.25 -1.35 6.34
N LYS A 560 26.35 -1.03 5.66
CA LYS A 560 27.34 -0.03 6.06
C LYS A 560 27.81 0.78 4.87
N PRO A 561 28.27 2.03 5.05
CA PRO A 561 29.13 2.69 4.08
C PRO A 561 30.28 1.77 3.68
N LEU A 562 30.59 1.66 2.38
CA LEU A 562 31.66 0.79 1.91
C LEU A 562 33.00 1.15 2.56
N ALA A 563 33.31 2.45 2.69
CA ALA A 563 34.52 2.93 3.35
C ALA A 563 34.62 2.42 4.81
N GLN A 564 33.50 2.43 5.54
CA GLN A 564 33.43 1.90 6.90
C GLN A 564 33.61 0.38 6.92
N ALA A 565 32.91 -0.34 6.04
CA ALA A 565 33.04 -1.80 5.94
C ALA A 565 34.48 -2.24 5.64
N LEU A 566 35.19 -1.51 4.79
CA LEU A 566 36.60 -1.74 4.49
C LEU A 566 37.51 -1.42 5.68
N ALA A 567 37.28 -0.30 6.36
CA ALA A 567 38.03 0.10 7.55
C ALA A 567 37.88 -0.92 8.70
N GLU A 568 36.67 -1.45 8.87
CA GLU A 568 36.33 -2.45 9.89
C GLU A 568 36.59 -3.90 9.44
N ARG A 569 37.03 -4.09 8.18
CA ARG A 569 37.35 -5.39 7.56
C ARG A 569 36.18 -6.37 7.57
N ASP A 570 35.00 -5.84 7.31
CA ASP A 570 33.81 -6.64 7.16
C ASP A 570 33.86 -7.50 5.89
N TYR A 571 33.14 -8.62 5.93
CA TYR A 571 32.91 -9.42 4.75
C TYR A 571 31.88 -8.71 3.86
N VAL A 572 32.26 -8.28 2.66
CA VAL A 572 31.38 -7.56 1.73
C VAL A 572 30.85 -8.52 0.68
N TYR A 573 29.53 -8.70 0.64
CA TYR A 573 28.85 -9.56 -0.34
C TYR A 573 28.74 -8.91 -1.72
N ALA A 574 28.28 -7.66 -1.74
CA ALA A 574 28.11 -6.85 -2.94
C ALA A 574 28.02 -5.38 -2.52
N VAL A 575 28.21 -4.48 -3.49
CA VAL A 575 28.09 -3.03 -3.28
C VAL A 575 26.82 -2.52 -3.94
N ILE A 576 25.95 -1.88 -3.17
CA ILE A 576 24.82 -1.13 -3.70
C ILE A 576 25.35 0.22 -4.19
N LYS A 577 25.26 0.44 -5.49
CA LYS A 577 25.74 1.66 -6.15
C LYS A 577 24.67 2.75 -6.17
N GLY A 578 23.41 2.37 -6.31
CA GLY A 578 22.31 3.32 -6.36
C GLY A 578 20.95 2.69 -6.17
N THR A 579 20.04 3.43 -5.56
CA THR A 579 18.62 3.08 -5.43
C THR A 579 17.74 4.20 -5.94
N GLY A 580 16.58 3.86 -6.49
CA GLY A 580 15.64 4.83 -7.03
C GLY A 580 14.21 4.43 -6.68
N ILE A 581 13.45 5.40 -6.19
CA ILE A 581 12.01 5.29 -5.96
C ILE A 581 11.29 6.30 -6.84
N ALA A 582 10.15 5.90 -7.42
CA ALA A 582 9.25 6.81 -8.11
C ALA A 582 7.80 6.32 -8.05
N HIS A 583 6.85 7.23 -8.04
CA HIS A 583 5.43 6.88 -8.20
C HIS A 583 5.02 7.04 -9.66
N GLY A 584 4.18 6.14 -10.17
CA GLY A 584 3.62 6.20 -11.51
C GLY A 584 2.62 7.35 -11.77
N GLY A 585 2.46 8.34 -10.89
CA GLY A 585 1.43 9.38 -11.04
C GLY A 585 0.02 8.86 -11.36
N LYS A 586 -0.69 9.55 -12.26
CA LYS A 586 -2.04 9.18 -12.72
C LYS A 586 -1.95 8.10 -13.80
N GLY A 587 -2.48 6.91 -13.51
CA GLY A 587 -2.61 5.79 -14.46
C GLY A 587 -4.07 5.45 -14.83
N LEU A 588 -4.26 4.35 -15.56
CA LEU A 588 -5.58 3.82 -15.97
C LEU A 588 -6.49 3.47 -14.79
N SER A 589 -5.90 2.99 -13.70
CA SER A 589 -6.56 2.77 -12.41
C SER A 589 -5.50 2.85 -11.31
N LEU A 590 -5.93 2.85 -10.04
CA LEU A 590 -5.00 2.86 -8.89
C LEU A 590 -4.06 1.64 -8.89
N ILE A 591 -4.56 0.50 -9.35
CA ILE A 591 -3.88 -0.81 -9.32
C ILE A 591 -3.26 -1.19 -10.68
N ALA A 592 -3.35 -0.31 -11.67
CA ALA A 592 -2.79 -0.57 -13.00
C ALA A 592 -1.30 -0.17 -13.01
N PRO A 593 -0.41 -1.01 -13.55
CA PRO A 593 1.00 -0.65 -13.68
C PRO A 593 1.17 0.61 -14.54
N ASN A 594 2.19 1.40 -14.22
CA ASN A 594 2.57 2.58 -15.00
C ASN A 594 4.06 2.53 -15.38
N PRO A 595 4.37 2.28 -16.67
CA PRO A 595 5.75 2.21 -17.16
C PRO A 595 6.59 3.45 -16.86
N SER A 596 6.01 4.67 -16.88
CA SER A 596 6.80 5.89 -16.66
C SER A 596 7.37 5.95 -15.24
N GLY A 597 6.60 5.49 -14.24
CA GLY A 597 7.07 5.36 -12.86
C GLY A 597 8.18 4.31 -12.72
N MET A 598 8.07 3.19 -13.44
CA MET A 598 9.09 2.14 -13.46
C MET A 598 10.39 2.64 -14.11
N THR A 599 10.30 3.27 -15.29
CA THR A 599 11.43 3.91 -15.99
C THR A 599 12.08 4.95 -15.09
N GLN A 600 11.30 5.82 -14.44
CA GLN A 600 11.85 6.87 -13.58
C GLN A 600 12.56 6.30 -12.34
N ALA A 601 12.03 5.24 -11.73
CA ALA A 601 12.70 4.56 -10.62
C ALA A 601 14.07 3.98 -11.07
N MET A 602 14.11 3.34 -12.25
CA MET A 602 15.35 2.84 -12.84
C MET A 602 16.35 3.97 -13.12
N LEU A 603 15.93 5.05 -13.78
CA LEU A 603 16.79 6.20 -14.08
C LEU A 603 17.33 6.86 -12.80
N ASN A 604 16.49 6.99 -11.77
CA ASN A 604 16.90 7.51 -10.46
C ASN A 604 17.99 6.66 -9.81
N ALA A 605 17.90 5.34 -9.92
CA ALA A 605 18.90 4.42 -9.39
C ALA A 605 20.19 4.47 -10.21
N CYS A 606 20.11 4.38 -11.53
CA CYS A 606 21.27 4.41 -12.43
C CYS A 606 22.04 5.74 -12.36
N GLN A 607 21.33 6.88 -12.22
CA GLN A 607 21.95 8.19 -12.06
C GLN A 607 22.77 8.27 -10.76
N ARG A 608 22.28 7.67 -9.67
CA ARG A 608 23.00 7.59 -8.40
C ARG A 608 24.16 6.59 -8.45
N ALA A 609 23.98 5.49 -9.19
CA ALA A 609 24.97 4.44 -9.32
C ALA A 609 26.28 4.87 -9.99
N LYS A 610 26.20 5.80 -10.94
CA LYS A 610 27.36 6.33 -11.68
C LYS A 610 28.26 5.22 -12.28
N ILE A 611 27.67 4.07 -12.65
CA ILE A 611 28.38 2.98 -13.32
C ILE A 611 28.22 3.09 -14.83
N ASN A 612 29.12 2.43 -15.57
CA ASN A 612 28.96 2.27 -17.02
C ASN A 612 27.73 1.37 -17.30
N PRO A 613 26.78 1.78 -18.15
CA PRO A 613 25.61 0.96 -18.52
C PRO A 613 26.00 -0.44 -19.03
N SER A 614 27.12 -0.58 -19.75
CA SER A 614 27.62 -1.86 -20.27
C SER A 614 28.10 -2.82 -19.17
N ALA A 615 28.27 -2.35 -17.92
CA ALA A 615 28.53 -3.21 -16.78
C ALA A 615 27.29 -4.02 -16.36
N ILE A 616 26.08 -3.52 -16.66
CA ILE A 616 24.82 -4.17 -16.29
C ILE A 616 24.59 -5.38 -17.20
N GLY A 617 24.91 -6.57 -16.70
CA GLY A 617 24.75 -7.83 -17.45
C GLY A 617 23.52 -8.65 -17.07
N TYR A 618 22.84 -8.27 -15.99
CA TYR A 618 21.72 -9.03 -15.41
C TYR A 618 20.68 -8.09 -14.79
N ILE A 619 19.41 -8.35 -15.06
CA ILE A 619 18.28 -7.67 -14.42
C ILE A 619 17.33 -8.71 -13.84
N GLU A 620 17.13 -8.63 -12.52
CA GLU A 620 16.08 -9.36 -11.82
C GLU A 620 14.82 -8.49 -11.81
N ALA A 621 13.87 -8.86 -12.67
CA ALA A 621 12.62 -8.16 -12.85
C ALA A 621 11.66 -8.38 -11.67
N HIS A 622 10.67 -7.52 -11.56
CA HIS A 622 9.51 -7.76 -10.72
C HIS A 622 8.73 -8.99 -11.23
N GLY A 623 8.44 -9.07 -12.53
CA GLY A 623 7.93 -10.24 -13.25
C GLY A 623 6.73 -10.89 -12.57
N ILE A 624 5.61 -10.17 -12.49
CA ILE A 624 4.44 -10.59 -11.71
C ILE A 624 3.62 -11.72 -12.36
N ALA A 625 4.03 -12.22 -13.54
CA ALA A 625 3.32 -13.27 -14.26
C ALA A 625 1.90 -12.86 -14.71
N SER A 626 1.76 -11.57 -15.01
CA SER A 626 0.59 -11.00 -15.68
C SER A 626 1.03 -10.54 -17.07
N PRO A 627 0.42 -11.01 -18.18
CA PRO A 627 0.86 -10.68 -19.53
C PRO A 627 1.00 -9.17 -19.78
N LEU A 628 0.02 -8.38 -19.33
CA LEU A 628 0.04 -6.93 -19.48
C LEU A 628 1.14 -6.26 -18.65
N SER A 629 1.28 -6.68 -17.39
CA SER A 629 2.25 -6.07 -16.47
C SER A 629 3.68 -6.42 -16.86
N ASP A 630 3.92 -7.67 -17.25
CA ASP A 630 5.22 -8.18 -17.70
C ASP A 630 5.66 -7.49 -19.02
N ALA A 631 4.73 -7.25 -19.95
CA ALA A 631 5.00 -6.49 -21.16
C ALA A 631 5.40 -5.02 -20.87
N GLN A 632 4.65 -4.38 -19.96
CA GLN A 632 4.91 -3.01 -19.52
C GLN A 632 6.24 -2.86 -18.77
N GLU A 633 6.59 -3.84 -17.95
CA GLU A 633 7.88 -3.89 -17.26
C GLU A 633 9.04 -4.03 -18.24
N LEU A 634 8.95 -4.94 -19.21
CA LEU A 634 9.99 -5.10 -20.23
C LEU A 634 10.19 -3.80 -21.01
N TYR A 635 9.09 -3.14 -21.40
CA TYR A 635 9.13 -1.86 -22.07
C TYR A 635 9.83 -0.79 -21.21
N ALA A 636 9.46 -0.66 -19.94
CA ALA A 636 10.05 0.32 -19.02
C ALA A 636 11.55 0.09 -18.81
N LEU A 637 11.98 -1.17 -18.68
CA LEU A 637 13.39 -1.53 -18.56
C LEU A 637 14.17 -1.21 -19.85
N ALA A 638 13.58 -1.47 -21.03
CA ALA A 638 14.22 -1.20 -22.31
C ALA A 638 14.42 0.30 -22.52
N ASP A 639 13.36 1.08 -22.28
CA ASP A 639 13.37 2.53 -22.39
C ASP A 639 14.34 3.16 -21.36
N GLY A 640 14.26 2.75 -20.09
CA GLY A 640 15.15 3.22 -19.04
C GLY A 640 16.63 2.92 -19.32
N TYR A 641 16.94 1.73 -19.83
CA TYR A 641 18.29 1.36 -20.22
C TYR A 641 18.81 2.20 -21.40
N GLN A 642 18.01 2.34 -22.46
CA GLN A 642 18.38 3.13 -23.64
C GLN A 642 18.64 4.60 -23.27
N GLN A 643 17.78 5.19 -22.45
CA GLN A 643 17.98 6.55 -21.95
C GLN A 643 19.25 6.68 -21.10
N HIS A 644 19.52 5.71 -20.22
CA HIS A 644 20.75 5.70 -19.43
C HIS A 644 22.00 5.58 -20.30
N LEU A 645 21.99 4.69 -21.29
CA LEU A 645 23.06 4.50 -22.26
C LEU A 645 23.30 5.78 -23.08
N GLN A 646 22.24 6.40 -23.59
CA GLN A 646 22.35 7.64 -24.36
C GLN A 646 22.96 8.78 -23.53
N ARG A 647 22.55 8.95 -22.26
CA ARG A 647 23.14 9.95 -21.36
C ARG A 647 24.62 9.68 -21.11
N HIS A 648 24.99 8.41 -20.92
CA HIS A 648 26.39 8.01 -20.74
C HIS A 648 27.25 8.31 -21.97
N LEU A 649 26.76 7.96 -23.18
CA LEU A 649 27.47 8.23 -24.44
C LEU A 649 27.63 9.73 -24.72
N GLN A 650 26.62 10.54 -24.38
CA GLN A 650 26.71 12.00 -24.50
C GLN A 650 27.84 12.59 -23.66
N HIS A 651 28.09 12.04 -22.46
CA HIS A 651 29.21 12.45 -21.61
C HIS A 651 30.58 12.06 -22.18
N LEU A 652 30.66 11.01 -23.01
CA LEU A 652 31.92 10.49 -23.56
C LEU A 652 32.24 10.99 -24.98
N GLU A 653 31.37 11.80 -25.60
CA GLU A 653 31.48 12.26 -27.01
C GLU A 653 31.62 11.13 -28.05
N GLN A 654 31.21 9.90 -27.74
CA GLN A 654 31.35 8.73 -28.63
C GLN A 654 30.07 8.44 -29.43
N THR A 655 30.23 8.02 -30.69
CA THR A 655 29.13 7.58 -31.56
C THR A 655 29.12 6.06 -31.73
N ALA A 656 27.99 5.46 -31.35
CA ALA A 656 27.55 4.08 -31.60
C ALA A 656 28.43 2.95 -31.01
N THR A 657 27.87 2.27 -30.01
CA THR A 657 28.41 1.05 -29.41
C THR A 657 27.34 -0.02 -29.43
N THR A 658 27.68 -1.26 -29.77
CA THR A 658 26.75 -2.38 -29.68
C THR A 658 26.31 -2.52 -28.21
N PRO A 659 25.01 -2.43 -27.90
CA PRO A 659 24.56 -2.56 -26.53
C PRO A 659 24.90 -3.95 -25.99
N ALA A 660 25.41 -4.01 -24.76
CA ALA A 660 25.67 -5.27 -24.07
C ALA A 660 24.38 -6.11 -24.01
N THR A 661 24.51 -7.42 -24.20
CA THR A 661 23.40 -8.35 -24.00
C THR A 661 23.13 -8.51 -22.51
N ILE A 662 21.89 -8.27 -22.09
CA ILE A 662 21.45 -8.29 -20.70
C ILE A 662 20.54 -9.49 -20.50
N THR A 663 20.83 -10.32 -19.50
CA THR A 663 19.93 -11.41 -19.12
C THR A 663 18.84 -10.87 -18.21
N LEU A 664 17.58 -11.05 -18.60
CA LEU A 664 16.42 -10.75 -17.78
C LEU A 664 15.95 -12.02 -17.06
N SER A 665 15.58 -11.91 -15.79
CA SER A 665 15.12 -13.04 -14.98
C SER A 665 13.99 -12.63 -14.02
N SER A 666 13.35 -13.62 -13.40
CA SER A 666 12.37 -13.44 -12.33
C SER A 666 12.44 -14.63 -11.36
N LEU A 667 12.37 -14.34 -10.07
CA LEU A 667 12.34 -15.33 -8.99
C LEU A 667 10.94 -15.95 -8.77
N LYS A 668 9.87 -15.28 -9.21
CA LYS A 668 8.48 -15.66 -8.88
C LYS A 668 8.08 -17.06 -9.38
N PRO A 669 8.53 -17.54 -10.55
CA PRO A 669 8.23 -18.90 -10.99
C PRO A 669 8.81 -19.99 -10.09
N SER A 670 9.84 -19.69 -9.27
CA SER A 670 10.45 -20.65 -8.35
C SER A 670 9.69 -20.69 -7.02
N ILE A 671 9.53 -19.54 -6.34
CA ILE A 671 9.01 -19.50 -4.96
C ILE A 671 7.62 -18.90 -4.82
N GLY A 672 7.01 -18.43 -5.92
CA GLY A 672 5.84 -17.56 -5.89
C GLY A 672 6.22 -16.09 -5.59
N HIS A 673 5.21 -15.27 -5.35
CA HIS A 673 5.37 -13.85 -5.06
C HIS A 673 5.31 -13.58 -3.57
N THR A 674 6.47 -13.30 -2.97
CA THR A 674 6.61 -12.99 -1.54
C THR A 674 6.18 -11.57 -1.16
N GLU A 675 5.36 -10.94 -2.01
CA GLU A 675 4.70 -9.63 -1.82
C GLU A 675 5.67 -8.58 -1.25
N ILE A 676 5.53 -8.22 0.03
CA ILE A 676 6.35 -7.22 0.70
C ILE A 676 7.83 -7.61 0.77
N ALA A 677 8.14 -8.88 0.96
CA ALA A 677 9.51 -9.40 1.00
C ALA A 677 10.13 -9.60 -0.40
N SER A 678 9.37 -9.39 -1.47
CA SER A 678 9.79 -9.74 -2.84
C SER A 678 11.02 -9.00 -3.31
N GLY A 679 11.17 -7.72 -2.98
CA GLY A 679 12.32 -6.92 -3.38
C GLY A 679 13.63 -7.45 -2.80
N LEU A 680 13.66 -7.73 -1.49
CA LEU A 680 14.85 -8.30 -0.84
C LEU A 680 15.13 -9.75 -1.24
N ALA A 681 14.11 -10.56 -1.50
CA ALA A 681 14.29 -11.92 -2.03
C ALA A 681 15.02 -11.90 -3.38
N SER A 682 14.54 -11.05 -4.29
CA SER A 682 15.15 -10.81 -5.61
C SER A 682 16.56 -10.22 -5.49
N LEU A 683 16.80 -9.31 -4.52
CA LEU A 683 18.13 -8.76 -4.25
C LEU A 683 19.11 -9.82 -3.74
N ILE A 684 18.70 -10.70 -2.83
CA ILE A 684 19.55 -11.81 -2.35
C ILE A 684 19.92 -12.75 -3.51
N LYS A 685 18.97 -13.08 -4.39
CA LYS A 685 19.25 -13.84 -5.61
C LYS A 685 20.33 -13.16 -6.46
N VAL A 686 20.26 -11.84 -6.64
CA VAL A 686 21.27 -11.06 -7.39
C VAL A 686 22.62 -11.04 -6.67
N VAL A 687 22.64 -10.91 -5.35
CA VAL A 687 23.89 -10.97 -4.56
C VAL A 687 24.60 -12.31 -4.78
N TYR A 688 23.87 -13.43 -4.73
CA TYR A 688 24.44 -14.74 -5.03
C TYR A 688 24.85 -14.88 -6.51
N ALA A 689 24.07 -14.33 -7.45
CA ALA A 689 24.43 -14.30 -8.87
C ALA A 689 25.78 -13.60 -9.11
N LEU A 690 26.01 -12.44 -8.48
CA LEU A 690 27.29 -11.72 -8.54
C LEU A 690 28.42 -12.54 -7.89
N ARG A 691 28.18 -13.08 -6.69
CA ARG A 691 29.18 -13.87 -5.93
C ARG A 691 29.65 -15.11 -6.68
N HIS A 692 28.72 -15.83 -7.30
CA HIS A 692 29.01 -17.03 -8.06
C HIS A 692 29.35 -16.74 -9.52
N ARG A 693 29.29 -15.48 -9.97
CA ARG A 693 29.52 -15.05 -11.36
C ARG A 693 28.68 -15.89 -12.34
N LEU A 694 27.42 -16.09 -11.98
CA LEU A 694 26.42 -16.85 -12.74
C LEU A 694 25.17 -16.01 -12.89
N ARG A 695 24.54 -16.03 -14.07
CA ARG A 695 23.26 -15.40 -14.36
C ARG A 695 22.16 -16.45 -14.27
N PRO A 696 21.33 -16.47 -13.21
CA PRO A 696 20.24 -17.44 -13.10
C PRO A 696 19.19 -17.23 -14.19
N GLY A 697 18.74 -18.33 -14.79
CA GLY A 697 17.59 -18.34 -15.69
C GLY A 697 16.26 -18.15 -14.95
N ILE A 698 15.17 -18.33 -15.68
CA ILE A 698 13.81 -18.33 -15.17
C ILE A 698 13.35 -19.78 -15.01
N ALA A 699 12.95 -20.17 -13.79
CA ALA A 699 12.50 -21.52 -13.52
C ALA A 699 11.33 -21.92 -14.44
N ARG A 700 11.44 -23.11 -15.05
CA ARG A 700 10.45 -23.69 -15.95
C ARG A 700 10.12 -22.83 -17.19
N PHE A 701 11.01 -21.91 -17.57
CA PHE A 701 10.83 -21.09 -18.75
C PHE A 701 10.81 -21.92 -20.04
N THR A 702 9.78 -21.75 -20.85
CA THR A 702 9.62 -22.47 -22.13
C THR A 702 9.72 -21.52 -23.31
N GLN A 703 8.71 -20.66 -23.46
CA GLN A 703 8.61 -19.67 -24.53
C GLN A 703 8.03 -18.37 -23.99
N ILE A 704 8.43 -17.27 -24.61
CA ILE A 704 7.93 -15.95 -24.29
C ILE A 704 6.46 -15.78 -24.69
N HIS A 705 5.70 -14.96 -23.95
CA HIS A 705 4.33 -14.61 -24.31
C HIS A 705 4.29 -13.84 -25.64
N GLU A 706 3.30 -14.12 -26.51
CA GLU A 706 3.21 -13.55 -27.87
C GLU A 706 3.10 -12.02 -27.94
N HIS A 707 2.62 -11.40 -26.87
CA HIS A 707 2.49 -9.95 -26.72
C HIS A 707 3.73 -9.26 -26.12
N ILE A 708 4.79 -10.01 -25.84
CA ILE A 708 6.05 -9.49 -25.30
C ILE A 708 7.13 -9.62 -26.38
N ALA A 709 7.59 -8.48 -26.90
CA ALA A 709 8.61 -8.45 -27.95
C ALA A 709 10.00 -8.15 -27.37
N LEU A 710 10.96 -9.07 -27.58
CA LEU A 710 12.38 -8.85 -27.29
C LEU A 710 13.15 -8.25 -28.47
N THR A 711 12.57 -8.27 -29.67
CA THR A 711 13.19 -7.75 -30.89
C THR A 711 13.56 -6.28 -30.70
N GLN A 712 14.81 -5.91 -31.03
CA GLN A 712 15.36 -4.55 -30.83
C GLN A 712 15.56 -4.12 -29.36
N THR A 713 15.48 -5.04 -28.39
CA THR A 713 15.88 -4.80 -27.00
C THR A 713 17.24 -5.45 -26.70
N PRO A 714 18.00 -5.01 -25.68
CA PRO A 714 19.23 -5.68 -25.27
C PRO A 714 18.97 -6.98 -24.48
N PHE A 715 17.70 -7.34 -24.24
CA PHE A 715 17.33 -8.38 -23.29
C PHE A 715 17.28 -9.77 -23.89
N THR A 716 17.70 -10.74 -23.09
CA THR A 716 17.60 -12.18 -23.36
C THR A 716 16.98 -12.89 -22.17
N LEU A 717 16.18 -13.92 -22.45
CA LEU A 717 15.54 -14.78 -21.46
C LEU A 717 16.05 -16.20 -21.66
N SER A 718 16.40 -16.89 -20.57
CA SER A 718 16.88 -18.26 -20.61
C SER A 718 16.27 -19.04 -19.44
N ALA A 719 16.02 -20.33 -19.66
CA ALA A 719 15.64 -21.24 -18.58
C ALA A 719 16.85 -21.69 -17.75
N LYS A 720 18.03 -21.77 -18.38
CA LYS A 720 19.23 -22.33 -17.76
C LYS A 720 20.11 -21.22 -17.18
N PRO A 721 20.81 -21.48 -16.06
CA PRO A 721 21.84 -20.57 -15.60
C PRO A 721 22.99 -20.49 -16.62
N GLU A 722 23.58 -19.31 -16.75
CA GLU A 722 24.67 -19.05 -17.67
C GLU A 722 25.89 -18.46 -16.94
N ALA A 723 27.09 -18.77 -17.43
CA ALA A 723 28.31 -18.11 -16.97
C ALA A 723 28.20 -16.59 -17.17
N TRP A 724 28.68 -15.82 -16.19
CA TRP A 724 28.70 -14.37 -16.27
C TRP A 724 30.14 -13.91 -16.60
N PRO A 725 30.50 -13.67 -17.87
CA PRO A 725 31.83 -13.18 -18.22
C PRO A 725 32.06 -11.76 -17.69
N GLU A 726 33.33 -11.37 -17.58
CA GLU A 726 33.68 -9.99 -17.23
C GLU A 726 33.23 -9.04 -18.34
N PRO A 727 32.39 -8.03 -18.02
CA PRO A 727 32.01 -7.03 -19.01
C PRO A 727 33.22 -6.20 -19.41
N VAL A 728 33.25 -5.74 -20.66
CA VAL A 728 34.31 -4.89 -21.19
C VAL A 728 33.68 -3.58 -21.62
N ALA A 729 34.31 -2.48 -21.23
CA ALA A 729 33.94 -1.15 -21.68
C ALA A 729 34.14 -1.02 -23.19
N THR A 730 33.51 -0.01 -23.77
CA THR A 730 33.63 0.30 -25.20
C THR A 730 35.06 0.73 -25.58
N THR A 731 35.83 1.18 -24.59
CA THR A 731 37.26 1.50 -24.68
C THR A 731 38.18 0.27 -24.59
N GLY A 732 37.64 -0.93 -24.33
CA GLY A 732 38.39 -2.17 -24.16
C GLY A 732 38.86 -2.47 -22.73
N GLU A 733 38.55 -1.58 -21.77
CA GLU A 733 38.90 -1.78 -20.35
C GLU A 733 37.94 -2.76 -19.66
N PRO A 734 38.43 -3.64 -18.75
CA PRO A 734 37.56 -4.53 -17.99
C PRO A 734 36.68 -3.73 -17.02
N LEU A 735 35.41 -4.15 -16.90
CA LEU A 735 34.43 -3.60 -15.98
C LEU A 735 34.05 -4.65 -14.92
N LEU A 736 33.67 -4.18 -13.74
CA LEU A 736 33.07 -5.03 -12.72
C LEU A 736 31.62 -5.37 -13.10
N ARG A 737 31.22 -6.64 -12.89
CA ARG A 737 29.84 -7.10 -13.11
C ARG A 737 28.87 -6.27 -12.29
N ALA A 738 27.82 -5.79 -12.93
CA ALA A 738 26.72 -5.12 -12.28
C ALA A 738 25.37 -5.76 -12.63
N ALA A 739 24.45 -5.73 -11.69
CA ALA A 739 23.08 -6.15 -11.86
C ALA A 739 22.11 -5.09 -11.35
N SER A 740 20.84 -5.24 -11.72
CA SER A 740 19.78 -4.49 -11.07
C SER A 740 18.59 -5.34 -10.67
N VAL A 741 17.81 -4.82 -9.72
CA VAL A 741 16.60 -5.44 -9.18
C VAL A 741 15.46 -4.45 -9.30
N SER A 742 14.33 -4.89 -9.85
CA SER A 742 13.08 -4.13 -9.91
C SER A 742 12.04 -4.67 -8.94
N SER A 743 11.31 -3.77 -8.27
CA SER A 743 10.14 -4.12 -7.45
C SER A 743 9.06 -3.06 -7.56
N TYR A 744 7.87 -3.45 -8.02
CA TYR A 744 6.77 -2.54 -8.30
C TYR A 744 5.55 -2.87 -7.45
N GLY A 745 5.00 -1.87 -6.77
CA GLY A 745 3.78 -1.98 -5.99
C GLY A 745 2.55 -1.72 -6.86
N ASP A 746 1.49 -2.46 -6.61
CA ASP A 746 0.20 -2.32 -7.29
C ASP A 746 -0.38 -0.89 -7.20
N ALA A 747 -0.19 -0.18 -6.09
CA ALA A 747 -0.63 1.20 -5.90
C ALA A 747 0.25 2.27 -6.60
N GLY A 748 1.27 1.86 -7.37
CA GLY A 748 2.05 2.75 -8.23
C GLY A 748 3.42 3.18 -7.69
N VAL A 749 3.83 2.73 -6.50
CA VAL A 749 5.20 2.94 -5.98
C VAL A 749 6.15 1.94 -6.64
N ASN A 750 7.22 2.42 -7.26
CA ASN A 750 8.21 1.61 -7.97
C ASN A 750 9.57 1.81 -7.35
N GLY A 751 10.31 0.72 -7.17
CA GLY A 751 11.68 0.71 -6.68
C GLY A 751 12.63 0.00 -7.64
N HIS A 752 13.85 0.52 -7.74
CA HIS A 752 14.94 -0.08 -8.51
C HIS A 752 16.27 0.04 -7.75
N VAL A 753 17.09 -0.99 -7.82
CA VAL A 753 18.40 -1.06 -7.14
C VAL A 753 19.46 -1.50 -8.14
N VAL A 754 20.62 -0.84 -8.12
CA VAL A 754 21.81 -1.22 -8.90
C VAL A 754 22.88 -1.73 -7.95
N LEU A 755 23.36 -2.95 -8.19
CA LEU A 755 24.41 -3.63 -7.43
C LEU A 755 25.62 -3.89 -8.33
N GLN A 756 26.81 -3.91 -7.73
CA GLN A 756 28.06 -4.25 -8.38
C GLN A 756 28.82 -5.29 -7.57
N GLU A 757 29.55 -6.17 -8.25
CA GLU A 757 30.42 -7.15 -7.60
C GLU A 757 31.51 -6.45 -6.78
N PHE A 758 31.91 -7.07 -5.68
CA PHE A 758 33.02 -6.65 -4.87
C PHE A 758 34.18 -7.65 -5.02
N LEU A 759 35.34 -7.18 -5.44
CA LEU A 759 36.55 -8.00 -5.55
C LEU A 759 37.39 -7.81 -4.29
N ALA A 760 37.42 -8.82 -3.42
CA ALA A 760 38.35 -8.85 -2.30
C ALA A 760 39.77 -9.11 -2.80
N VAL A 761 40.76 -8.41 -2.24
CA VAL A 761 42.18 -8.70 -2.49
C VAL A 761 42.53 -9.98 -1.73
N ASP A 762 42.82 -11.06 -2.44
CA ASP A 762 43.29 -12.29 -1.81
C ASP A 762 44.75 -12.14 -1.36
N THR A 763 44.93 -11.97 -0.06
CA THR A 763 46.22 -12.07 0.62
C THR A 763 46.43 -13.52 1.04
N SER A 764 46.79 -14.36 0.06
CA SER A 764 47.14 -15.75 0.29
C SER A 764 48.63 -15.85 0.67
N GLU A 765 48.93 -15.75 1.96
CA GLU A 765 50.18 -16.28 2.52
C GLU A 765 49.92 -17.64 3.17
N ALA A 766 50.93 -18.51 3.15
CA ALA A 766 50.84 -19.87 3.69
C ALA A 766 50.57 -19.86 5.21
N GLU A 767 49.59 -20.66 5.62
CA GLU A 767 49.19 -20.82 7.03
C GLU A 767 50.27 -21.60 7.81
N SER A 768 50.70 -21.07 8.96
CA SER A 768 51.44 -21.84 9.96
C SER A 768 51.05 -21.38 11.37
N GLY A 769 50.67 -22.33 12.23
CA GLY A 769 50.34 -22.05 13.63
C GLY A 769 49.09 -22.76 14.15
N ARG A 770 48.88 -22.70 15.46
CA ARG A 770 47.69 -23.22 16.15
C ARG A 770 46.64 -22.12 16.28
N HIS A 771 45.38 -22.49 16.09
CA HIS A 771 44.23 -21.61 16.19
C HIS A 771 43.30 -22.05 17.30
N LEU A 772 42.78 -21.07 18.06
CA LEU A 772 41.78 -21.29 19.10
C LEU A 772 40.38 -21.10 18.51
N ILE A 773 39.55 -22.13 18.50
CA ILE A 773 38.18 -22.08 18.01
C ILE A 773 37.25 -22.01 19.21
N LEU A 774 36.33 -21.05 19.22
CA LEU A 774 35.42 -20.77 20.34
C LEU A 774 33.98 -20.81 19.85
N VAL A 775 33.11 -21.55 20.52
CA VAL A 775 31.69 -21.60 20.23
C VAL A 775 30.94 -21.52 21.55
N SER A 776 29.86 -20.75 21.60
CA SER A 776 29.03 -20.65 22.81
C SER A 776 27.57 -20.54 22.49
N ALA A 777 26.73 -21.02 23.39
CA ALA A 777 25.28 -20.89 23.32
C ALA A 777 24.64 -20.64 24.69
N LYS A 778 23.37 -20.24 24.71
CA LYS A 778 22.61 -20.04 25.97
C LYS A 778 22.32 -21.35 26.70
N THR A 779 22.20 -22.44 25.97
CA THR A 779 21.87 -23.78 26.48
C THR A 779 22.82 -24.83 25.90
N ASP A 780 22.85 -26.00 26.51
CA ASP A 780 23.65 -27.14 26.03
C ASP A 780 23.11 -27.73 24.72
N THR A 781 21.78 -27.74 24.56
CA THR A 781 21.09 -28.18 23.34
C THR A 781 21.44 -27.29 22.16
N ALA A 782 21.35 -25.97 22.33
CA ALA A 782 21.73 -24.99 21.32
C ALA A 782 23.23 -25.08 20.99
N LEU A 783 24.10 -25.32 21.98
CA LEU A 783 25.54 -25.49 21.75
C LEU A 783 25.81 -26.71 20.85
N THR A 784 25.20 -27.85 21.18
CA THR A 784 25.36 -29.10 20.42
C THR A 784 24.83 -28.94 18.99
N ALA A 785 23.65 -28.35 18.82
CA ALA A 785 23.10 -28.05 17.50
C ALA A 785 23.97 -27.06 16.71
N TYR A 786 24.56 -26.08 17.37
CA TYR A 786 25.45 -25.12 16.73
C TYR A 786 26.75 -25.79 16.25
N LEU A 787 27.33 -26.69 17.05
CA LEU A 787 28.51 -27.48 16.65
C LEU A 787 28.20 -28.40 15.46
N HIS A 788 27.01 -29.00 15.39
CA HIS A 788 26.57 -29.75 14.20
C HIS A 788 26.49 -28.86 12.95
N LYS A 789 25.89 -27.67 13.05
CA LYS A 789 25.83 -26.70 11.92
C LYS A 789 27.22 -26.31 11.46
N LEU A 790 28.13 -26.03 12.39
CA LEU A 790 29.52 -25.66 12.08
C LEU A 790 30.27 -26.81 11.40
N ALA A 791 30.14 -28.04 11.91
CA ALA A 791 30.77 -29.23 11.32
C ALA A 791 30.28 -29.48 9.88
N GLY A 792 28.96 -29.34 9.64
CA GLY A 792 28.38 -29.44 8.30
C GLY A 792 28.93 -28.40 7.34
N PHE A 793 28.94 -27.12 7.77
CA PHE A 793 29.48 -26.03 6.97
C PHE A 793 30.95 -26.22 6.58
N ILE A 794 31.79 -26.60 7.55
CA ILE A 794 33.21 -26.84 7.32
C ILE A 794 33.42 -27.96 6.30
N THR A 795 32.63 -29.03 6.39
CA THR A 795 32.68 -30.16 5.45
C THR A 795 32.38 -29.72 4.02
N THR A 796 31.41 -28.82 3.84
CA THR A 796 30.98 -28.38 2.51
C THR A 796 31.88 -27.28 1.92
N GLN A 797 32.32 -26.31 2.73
CA GLN A 797 32.99 -25.09 2.24
C GLN A 797 34.51 -25.14 2.38
N SER A 798 35.06 -26.01 3.25
CA SER A 798 36.50 -26.11 3.53
C SER A 798 37.22 -24.75 3.70
N PRO A 799 36.74 -23.86 4.59
CA PRO A 799 37.30 -22.52 4.74
C PRO A 799 38.68 -22.54 5.39
N ARG A 800 39.41 -21.41 5.28
CA ARG A 800 40.65 -21.17 6.03
C ARG A 800 40.40 -21.17 7.54
N ILE A 801 41.21 -21.90 8.29
CA ILE A 801 41.02 -22.04 9.73
C ILE A 801 41.22 -20.71 10.48
N ALA A 802 42.13 -19.86 9.98
CA ALA A 802 42.38 -18.54 10.57
C ALA A 802 41.15 -17.62 10.46
N ASP A 803 40.42 -17.68 9.35
CA ASP A 803 39.22 -16.87 9.12
C ASP A 803 38.05 -17.34 10.00
N VAL A 804 37.90 -18.66 10.16
CA VAL A 804 36.94 -19.28 11.09
C VAL A 804 37.24 -18.81 12.52
N ALA A 805 38.49 -18.91 12.94
CA ALA A 805 38.92 -18.56 14.28
C ALA A 805 38.73 -17.05 14.57
N LEU A 806 39.13 -16.16 13.66
CA LEU A 806 38.92 -14.72 13.78
C LEU A 806 37.44 -14.37 13.92
N THR A 807 36.60 -14.94 13.05
CA THR A 807 35.16 -14.66 13.02
C THR A 807 34.48 -15.09 14.31
N LEU A 808 34.77 -16.30 14.80
CA LEU A 808 34.16 -16.81 16.03
C LEU A 808 34.60 -16.05 17.28
N GLN A 809 35.87 -15.63 17.34
CA GLN A 809 36.39 -14.91 18.51
C GLN A 809 35.89 -13.45 18.56
N THR A 810 35.88 -12.75 17.43
CA THR A 810 35.60 -11.31 17.36
C THR A 810 34.17 -10.97 16.91
N GLY A 811 33.45 -11.92 16.31
CA GLY A 811 32.13 -11.71 15.73
C GLY A 811 30.99 -12.49 16.39
N ARG A 812 31.23 -13.13 17.55
CA ARG A 812 30.19 -13.81 18.35
C ARG A 812 30.12 -13.33 19.80
N THR A 813 28.91 -13.20 20.33
CA THR A 813 28.66 -12.96 21.76
C THR A 813 29.02 -14.21 22.55
N ALA A 814 29.82 -14.05 23.62
CA ALA A 814 30.24 -15.17 24.46
C ALA A 814 29.15 -15.53 25.47
N MET A 815 28.44 -16.64 25.23
CA MET A 815 27.28 -17.08 26.02
C MET A 815 27.66 -18.08 27.12
N ARG A 816 26.65 -18.60 27.84
CA ARG A 816 26.82 -19.41 29.06
C ARG A 816 27.47 -20.77 28.81
N HIS A 817 26.97 -21.56 27.87
CA HIS A 817 27.53 -22.87 27.53
C HIS A 817 28.63 -22.67 26.49
N ARG A 818 29.84 -23.13 26.79
CA ARG A 818 31.04 -22.81 26.00
C ARG A 818 31.78 -24.08 25.59
N PHE A 819 32.20 -24.11 24.33
CA PHE A 819 33.09 -25.09 23.72
C PHE A 819 34.31 -24.38 23.14
N ALA A 820 35.50 -24.90 23.40
CA ALA A 820 36.74 -24.41 22.82
C ALA A 820 37.63 -25.57 22.36
N VAL A 821 38.36 -25.39 21.26
CA VAL A 821 39.33 -26.38 20.78
C VAL A 821 40.53 -25.67 20.15
N VAL A 822 41.72 -26.26 20.31
CA VAL A 822 42.96 -25.77 19.68
C VAL A 822 43.36 -26.71 18.56
N VAL A 823 43.48 -26.20 17.33
CA VAL A 823 43.70 -26.98 16.10
C VAL A 823 44.67 -26.27 15.15
N GLU A 824 45.36 -27.03 14.31
CA GLU A 824 46.30 -26.50 13.30
C GLU A 824 45.67 -26.46 11.90
N SER A 825 44.56 -27.18 11.67
CA SER A 825 43.91 -27.24 10.36
C SER A 825 42.40 -27.42 10.42
N ILE A 826 41.75 -27.18 9.29
CA ILE A 826 40.31 -27.39 9.13
C ILE A 826 39.91 -28.88 9.29
N ALA A 827 40.79 -29.80 8.88
CA ALA A 827 40.60 -31.24 9.04
C ALA A 827 40.68 -31.69 10.51
N GLU A 828 41.60 -31.10 11.29
CA GLU A 828 41.66 -31.32 12.74
C GLU A 828 40.42 -30.77 13.44
N LEU A 829 39.94 -29.59 13.04
CA LEU A 829 38.68 -29.03 13.56
C LEU A 829 37.50 -29.98 13.28
N GLN A 830 37.37 -30.47 12.05
CA GLN A 830 36.32 -31.40 11.67
C GLN A 830 36.39 -32.70 12.50
N THR A 831 37.60 -33.23 12.71
CA THR A 831 37.82 -34.43 13.52
C THR A 831 37.43 -34.19 14.99
N ALA A 832 37.83 -33.06 15.56
CA ALA A 832 37.51 -32.70 16.94
C ALA A 832 36.01 -32.48 17.16
N LEU A 833 35.33 -31.80 16.23
CA LEU A 833 33.87 -31.61 16.26
C LEU A 833 33.14 -32.95 16.17
N ASN A 834 33.50 -33.80 15.20
CA ASN A 834 32.87 -35.11 15.03
C ASN A 834 33.10 -36.01 16.24
N ALA A 835 34.31 -36.00 16.81
CA ALA A 835 34.61 -36.76 18.02
C ALA A 835 33.75 -36.27 19.20
N TYR A 836 33.60 -34.95 19.38
CA TYR A 836 32.81 -34.38 20.48
C TYR A 836 31.32 -34.71 20.34
N LEU A 837 30.81 -34.66 19.11
CA LEU A 837 29.40 -34.94 18.81
C LEU A 837 29.06 -36.44 18.88
N THR A 838 30.04 -37.34 18.71
CA THR A 838 29.82 -38.80 18.72
C THR A 838 30.18 -39.48 20.04
N SER A 839 31.10 -38.91 20.82
CA SER A 839 31.60 -39.51 22.05
C SER A 839 31.55 -38.49 23.19
N ALA A 840 30.76 -38.78 24.23
CA ALA A 840 30.65 -37.96 25.45
C ALA A 840 31.93 -37.97 26.34
N SER A 841 33.07 -38.37 25.77
CA SER A 841 34.36 -38.56 26.46
C SER A 841 35.26 -37.34 26.25
N SER A 842 36.05 -36.98 27.26
CA SER A 842 37.02 -35.89 27.20
C SER A 842 38.05 -36.10 26.08
N ILE A 843 37.86 -35.45 24.94
CA ILE A 843 38.84 -35.44 23.85
C ILE A 843 40.00 -34.54 24.27
N LYS A 844 41.23 -35.06 24.21
CA LYS A 844 42.44 -34.24 24.44
C LYS A 844 42.38 -33.03 23.49
N GLN A 845 42.47 -31.81 24.05
CA GLN A 845 42.41 -30.50 23.36
C GLN A 845 41.01 -29.90 23.13
N CYS A 846 39.92 -30.58 23.49
CA CYS A 846 38.60 -29.96 23.58
C CYS A 846 38.33 -29.53 25.04
N TYR A 847 37.76 -28.34 25.20
CA TYR A 847 37.43 -27.74 26.48
C TYR A 847 35.96 -27.36 26.47
N THR A 848 35.24 -27.72 27.53
CA THR A 848 33.83 -27.33 27.70
C THR A 848 33.58 -26.82 29.10
N GLY A 849 32.60 -25.95 29.24
CA GLY A 849 32.27 -25.36 30.52
C GLY A 849 30.97 -24.56 30.49
N ILE A 850 30.39 -24.39 31.66
CA ILE A 850 29.28 -23.48 31.91
C ILE A 850 29.90 -22.25 32.56
N ALA A 851 29.93 -21.14 31.83
CA ALA A 851 30.41 -19.87 32.35
C ALA A 851 29.51 -19.41 33.50
N VAL A 852 30.12 -19.26 34.68
CA VAL A 852 29.49 -18.67 35.87
C VAL A 852 30.20 -17.34 36.12
N GLN A 853 29.51 -16.33 36.64
CA GLN A 853 30.12 -15.03 36.92
C GLN A 853 31.24 -15.22 37.97
N GLN A 854 32.50 -15.21 37.53
CA GLN A 854 33.65 -15.41 38.40
C GLN A 854 34.04 -14.08 39.05
N ILE A 855 34.16 -14.08 40.38
CA ILE A 855 34.60 -12.91 41.18
C ILE A 855 36.13 -12.89 41.31
N GLN A 856 36.83 -13.96 40.90
CA GLN A 856 38.27 -14.07 41.05
C GLN A 856 39.05 -13.25 40.00
N PRO A 857 40.18 -12.63 40.39
CA PRO A 857 41.03 -11.90 39.47
C PRO A 857 41.61 -12.84 38.40
N MET A 858 41.69 -12.35 37.16
CA MET A 858 42.26 -13.10 36.04
C MET A 858 43.71 -13.51 36.38
N PRO A 859 44.11 -14.76 36.12
CA PRO A 859 45.53 -15.13 36.21
C PRO A 859 46.38 -14.29 35.24
N ASP A 860 47.63 -13.98 35.62
CA ASP A 860 48.54 -13.22 34.75
C ASP A 860 48.87 -14.03 33.49
N LEU A 861 48.56 -13.44 32.35
CA LEU A 861 48.59 -14.06 31.03
C LEU A 861 49.67 -13.39 30.12
N ASN A 862 50.78 -12.96 30.71
CA ASN A 862 51.94 -12.45 29.98
C ASN A 862 52.64 -13.56 29.14
N GLY A 863 52.31 -13.67 27.85
CA GLY A 863 52.97 -14.61 26.92
C GLY A 863 52.12 -15.10 25.73
N LEU A 864 51.42 -14.18 25.05
CA LEU A 864 50.30 -14.45 24.12
C LEU A 864 50.56 -15.37 22.90
N ALA A 865 51.82 -15.71 22.59
CA ALA A 865 52.21 -16.39 21.36
C ALA A 865 52.69 -17.85 21.51
N GLN A 866 52.69 -18.45 22.71
CA GLN A 866 53.18 -19.82 22.90
C GLN A 866 52.05 -20.89 22.83
N PRO A 867 52.28 -22.09 22.27
CA PRO A 867 51.26 -23.15 22.17
C PRO A 867 50.63 -23.59 23.51
N ALA A 868 51.38 -23.57 24.61
CA ALA A 868 50.87 -23.88 25.95
C ALA A 868 49.84 -22.84 26.44
N TYR A 869 49.91 -21.62 25.91
CA TYR A 869 49.09 -20.50 26.30
C TYR A 869 47.69 -20.55 25.66
N LEU A 870 47.55 -21.01 24.41
CA LEU A 870 46.23 -21.17 23.77
C LEU A 870 45.34 -22.19 24.52
N SER A 871 45.92 -23.28 25.00
CA SER A 871 45.24 -24.26 25.85
C SER A 871 44.78 -23.66 27.19
N ALA A 872 45.63 -22.83 27.82
CA ALA A 872 45.25 -22.12 29.03
C ALA A 872 44.12 -21.12 28.75
N LEU A 873 44.19 -20.34 27.67
CA LEU A 873 43.12 -19.43 27.26
C LEU A 873 41.80 -20.16 27.03
N ALA A 874 41.82 -21.29 26.33
CA ALA A 874 40.63 -22.12 26.11
C ALA A 874 39.97 -22.51 27.43
N GLN A 875 40.76 -23.02 28.39
CA GLN A 875 40.28 -23.41 29.71
C GLN A 875 39.67 -22.25 30.50
N HIS A 876 40.31 -21.08 30.53
CA HIS A 876 39.77 -19.92 31.24
C HIS A 876 38.53 -19.35 30.55
N TRP A 877 38.50 -19.35 29.21
CA TRP A 877 37.35 -18.84 28.47
C TRP A 877 36.10 -19.68 28.74
N VAL A 878 36.21 -21.02 28.75
CA VAL A 878 35.05 -21.90 29.04
C VAL A 878 34.56 -21.78 30.48
N GLN A 879 35.41 -21.30 31.40
CA GLN A 879 35.06 -21.01 32.79
C GLN A 879 34.37 -19.64 32.98
N GLY A 880 34.34 -18.79 31.95
CA GLY A 880 33.67 -17.49 31.99
C GLY A 880 34.57 -16.27 32.12
N TYR A 881 35.91 -16.43 32.14
CA TYR A 881 36.82 -15.28 32.21
C TYR A 881 36.70 -14.38 30.96
N PRO A 882 36.69 -13.05 31.11
CA PRO A 882 36.75 -12.14 29.96
C PRO A 882 38.16 -12.13 29.39
N ILE A 883 38.31 -12.45 28.10
CA ILE A 883 39.62 -12.55 27.43
C ILE A 883 39.65 -11.62 26.22
N ALA A 884 40.68 -10.77 26.14
CA ALA A 884 40.93 -9.88 25.00
C ALA A 884 41.57 -10.64 23.83
N LEU A 885 40.76 -11.38 23.08
CA LEU A 885 41.21 -12.29 22.01
C LEU A 885 41.75 -11.58 20.76
N THR A 886 41.51 -10.28 20.61
CA THR A 886 41.99 -9.48 19.47
C THR A 886 43.52 -9.40 19.37
N GLN A 887 44.23 -9.66 20.48
CA GLN A 887 45.69 -9.65 20.54
C GLN A 887 46.34 -10.93 19.96
N LEU A 888 45.54 -11.96 19.64
CA LEU A 888 46.04 -13.23 19.09
C LEU A 888 46.34 -13.18 17.58
N TYR A 889 45.88 -12.15 16.87
CA TYR A 889 46.11 -12.02 15.44
C TYR A 889 46.94 -10.78 15.13
N SER A 890 47.95 -10.95 14.27
CA SER A 890 48.53 -9.81 13.58
C SER A 890 47.50 -9.26 12.59
N ALA A 891 47.44 -7.94 12.45
CA ALA A 891 46.45 -7.26 11.61
C ALA A 891 46.62 -7.53 10.10
N GLN A 892 47.27 -8.61 9.65
CA GLN A 892 47.53 -8.86 8.23
C GLN A 892 47.17 -10.26 7.72
N GLN A 893 46.71 -11.20 8.56
CA GLN A 893 46.61 -12.62 8.15
C GLN A 893 45.18 -13.21 7.98
N ALA A 894 44.17 -12.72 8.69
CA ALA A 894 42.81 -13.30 8.68
C ALA A 894 41.72 -12.28 8.35
N LYS A 895 40.62 -12.74 7.72
CA LYS A 895 39.44 -11.95 7.36
C LYS A 895 38.17 -12.57 7.94
N ARG A 896 37.16 -11.74 8.21
CA ARG A 896 35.83 -12.23 8.61
C ARG A 896 35.20 -12.99 7.44
N ILE A 897 34.51 -14.08 7.75
CA ILE A 897 33.77 -14.89 6.77
C ILE A 897 32.36 -15.16 7.28
N ALA A 898 31.44 -15.40 6.35
CA ALA A 898 30.09 -15.83 6.68
C ALA A 898 30.09 -17.26 7.25
N LEU A 899 29.93 -17.38 8.58
CA LEU A 899 29.77 -18.65 9.27
C LEU A 899 28.29 -18.92 9.58
N PRO A 900 27.91 -20.19 9.85
CA PRO A 900 26.57 -20.52 10.29
C PRO A 900 26.13 -19.68 11.49
N GLY A 901 24.86 -19.26 11.44
CA GLY A 901 24.22 -18.55 12.52
C GLY A 901 23.81 -19.48 13.66
N TYR A 902 23.44 -18.85 14.78
CA TYR A 902 23.02 -19.47 16.03
C TYR A 902 21.96 -20.57 15.84
N ALA A 903 22.03 -21.61 16.66
CA ALA A 903 21.02 -22.65 16.71
C ALA A 903 20.02 -22.35 17.84
N PHE A 904 18.91 -21.69 17.51
CA PHE A 904 17.84 -21.39 18.46
C PHE A 904 17.16 -22.67 18.99
N ASP A 905 16.79 -22.67 20.27
CA ASP A 905 15.96 -23.72 20.89
C ASP A 905 14.48 -23.46 20.55
N LEU A 906 14.13 -23.70 19.30
CA LEU A 906 12.83 -23.38 18.74
C LEU A 906 11.70 -24.15 19.45
N GLN A 907 10.73 -23.41 19.98
CA GLN A 907 9.48 -23.93 20.53
C GLN A 907 8.27 -23.39 19.75
N PRO A 908 7.22 -24.19 19.55
CA PRO A 908 6.03 -23.74 18.84
C PRO A 908 5.19 -22.81 19.73
N TYR A 909 4.93 -21.60 19.25
CA TYR A 909 4.04 -20.63 19.90
C TYR A 909 2.85 -20.33 18.99
N ARG A 910 1.70 -20.94 19.29
CA ARG A 910 0.47 -20.67 18.55
C ARG A 910 -0.72 -20.69 19.48
N LEU A 911 -1.51 -19.61 19.43
CA LEU A 911 -2.81 -19.59 20.06
C LEU A 911 -3.79 -20.44 19.25
N ASN A 912 -4.45 -21.40 19.90
CA ASN A 912 -5.47 -22.24 19.28
C ASN A 912 -6.74 -21.43 19.06
N VAL A 913 -6.95 -20.96 17.83
CA VAL A 913 -8.18 -20.29 17.43
C VAL A 913 -8.88 -21.15 16.38
N GLY A 914 -10.04 -21.70 16.72
CA GLY A 914 -10.87 -22.36 15.71
C GLY A 914 -11.39 -21.33 14.71
N TYR A 915 -11.34 -21.63 13.41
CA TYR A 915 -12.14 -20.93 12.39
C TYR A 915 -13.62 -21.26 12.62
N ALA A 916 -14.22 -20.77 13.71
CA ALA A 916 -15.65 -20.57 13.73
C ALA A 916 -15.89 -19.41 12.76
N VAL A 917 -16.41 -19.70 11.57
CA VAL A 917 -16.97 -18.68 10.68
C VAL A 917 -17.91 -17.81 11.51
N ARG A 918 -17.43 -16.64 11.96
CA ARG A 918 -18.25 -15.68 12.69
C ARG A 918 -19.21 -15.08 11.67
N THR A 919 -20.37 -15.71 11.52
CA THR A 919 -21.55 -15.03 11.01
C THR A 919 -21.83 -13.84 11.92
N PHE A 920 -22.09 -12.69 11.31
CA PHE A 920 -22.43 -11.46 12.02
C PHE A 920 -23.53 -11.71 13.07
N GLY A 921 -23.18 -11.51 14.34
CA GLY A 921 -24.13 -11.39 15.45
C GLY A 921 -24.47 -12.67 16.21
N GLN A 922 -23.56 -13.19 17.04
CA GLN A 922 -23.87 -13.85 18.32
C GLN A 922 -22.70 -13.66 19.30
N GLU A 923 -23.04 -13.35 20.57
CA GLU A 923 -22.08 -13.18 21.66
C GLU A 923 -21.50 -14.53 22.09
N ALA A 924 -20.18 -14.60 22.28
CA ALA A 924 -19.50 -15.78 22.80
C ALA A 924 -19.60 -15.80 24.34
N GLY A 925 -20.12 -16.90 24.87
CA GLY A 925 -20.20 -17.16 26.31
C GLY A 925 -18.82 -17.27 26.96
N MET A 926 -18.69 -16.58 28.10
CA MET A 926 -17.51 -16.59 28.96
C MET A 926 -17.30 -18.00 29.56
N VAL A 927 -16.20 -18.66 29.22
CA VAL A 927 -15.77 -19.88 29.93
C VAL A 927 -15.09 -19.44 31.24
N ARG A 928 -15.76 -19.66 32.37
CA ARG A 928 -15.13 -19.58 33.70
C ARG A 928 -14.37 -20.87 33.95
N VAL A 929 -13.05 -20.76 34.14
CA VAL A 929 -12.24 -21.83 34.73
C VAL A 929 -12.45 -21.81 36.24
N ALA A 930 -12.98 -22.90 36.79
CA ALA A 930 -13.04 -23.14 38.22
C ALA A 930 -11.69 -23.69 38.72
N TYR A 931 -11.11 -23.08 39.74
CA TYR A 931 -9.93 -23.61 40.42
C TYR A 931 -10.35 -24.54 41.57
N PRO A 932 -9.70 -25.69 41.76
CA PRO A 932 -9.92 -26.52 42.94
C PRO A 932 -9.30 -25.84 44.18
N THR A 933 -10.14 -25.58 45.19
CA THR A 933 -9.70 -25.27 46.55
C THR A 933 -9.40 -26.55 47.30
N THR A 934 -8.17 -26.73 47.79
CA THR A 934 -7.84 -27.36 49.08
C THR A 934 -6.33 -27.22 49.32
N GLU A 935 -5.97 -26.76 50.52
CA GLU A 935 -4.63 -26.45 51.06
C GLU A 935 -4.02 -25.10 50.63
N THR A 936 -3.88 -24.18 51.59
CA THR A 936 -3.13 -22.93 51.45
C THR A 936 -1.66 -23.24 51.19
N PRO A 937 -1.12 -23.00 49.98
CA PRO A 937 0.29 -23.23 49.70
C PRO A 937 1.17 -22.33 50.57
N ASN A 938 2.40 -22.75 50.87
CA ASN A 938 3.43 -21.80 51.31
C ASN A 938 3.50 -20.63 50.29
N LEU A 939 3.74 -19.40 50.73
CA LEU A 939 3.87 -18.22 49.84
C LEU A 939 4.85 -18.50 48.70
N GLU A 940 5.93 -19.22 48.98
CA GLU A 940 6.89 -19.66 47.96
C GLU A 940 6.22 -20.54 46.90
N ASP A 941 5.43 -21.54 47.27
CA ASP A 941 4.75 -22.44 46.33
C ASP A 941 3.66 -21.72 45.53
N TYR A 942 2.94 -20.79 46.17
CA TYR A 942 1.96 -19.94 45.47
C TYR A 942 2.66 -19.06 44.43
N LEU A 943 3.74 -18.37 44.83
CA LEU A 943 4.54 -17.53 43.92
C LEU A 943 5.15 -18.36 42.79
N ARG A 944 5.65 -19.56 43.09
CA ARG A 944 6.21 -20.49 42.10
C ARG A 944 5.17 -20.87 41.05
N ARG A 945 3.99 -21.32 41.47
CA ARG A 945 2.88 -21.68 40.57
C ARG A 945 2.43 -20.47 39.75
N LEU A 946 2.30 -19.31 40.40
CA LEU A 946 1.91 -18.07 39.75
C LEU A 946 2.90 -17.67 38.64
N LEU A 947 4.20 -17.74 38.89
CA LEU A 947 5.24 -17.37 37.92
C LEU A 947 5.37 -18.41 36.80
N ILE A 948 5.25 -19.71 37.11
CA ILE A 948 5.19 -20.78 36.12
C ILE A 948 4.03 -20.56 35.15
N GLU A 949 2.83 -20.27 35.68
CA GLU A 949 1.63 -20.02 34.88
C GLU A 949 1.75 -18.72 34.07
N LEU A 950 2.21 -17.63 34.71
CA LEU A 950 2.29 -16.32 34.09
C LEU A 950 3.33 -16.27 32.96
N LEU A 951 4.50 -16.87 33.17
CA LEU A 951 5.61 -16.85 32.21
C LEU A 951 5.58 -18.02 31.23
N ALA A 952 4.73 -19.02 31.48
CA ALA A 952 4.65 -20.29 30.75
C ALA A 952 6.00 -21.02 30.65
N VAL A 953 6.70 -21.14 31.78
CA VAL A 953 8.02 -21.81 31.88
C VAL A 953 7.93 -23.05 32.76
N SER A 954 8.85 -24.02 32.59
CA SER A 954 8.93 -25.17 33.50
C SER A 954 9.51 -24.76 34.86
N GLU A 955 9.23 -25.57 35.89
CA GLU A 955 9.79 -25.36 37.23
C GLU A 955 11.32 -25.36 37.23
N SER A 956 11.94 -26.27 36.46
CA SER A 956 13.40 -26.32 36.33
C SER A 956 13.96 -25.03 35.71
N THR A 957 13.27 -24.44 34.74
CA THR A 957 13.70 -23.18 34.10
C THR A 957 13.59 -22.00 35.07
N LEU A 958 12.50 -21.94 35.84
CA LEU A 958 12.31 -20.90 36.86
C LEU A 958 13.41 -20.94 37.95
N LEU A 959 13.78 -22.14 38.41
CA LEU A 959 14.77 -22.32 39.47
C LEU A 959 16.23 -22.05 39.01
N ASN A 960 16.52 -22.24 37.73
CA ASN A 960 17.88 -22.11 37.17
C ASN A 960 18.19 -20.75 36.52
N ALA A 961 17.19 -19.86 36.43
CA ALA A 961 17.35 -18.53 35.85
C ALA A 961 18.20 -17.63 36.76
N ALA A 962 19.10 -16.82 36.18
CA ALA A 962 19.89 -15.88 36.96
C ALA A 962 19.05 -14.68 37.44
N SER A 963 17.98 -14.36 36.70
CA SER A 963 16.97 -13.39 37.12
C SER A 963 15.59 -13.70 36.52
N LEU A 964 14.53 -13.16 37.10
CA LEU A 964 13.18 -13.27 36.51
C LEU A 964 13.03 -12.45 35.22
N HIS A 965 13.81 -11.38 35.06
CA HIS A 965 13.86 -10.59 33.83
C HIS A 965 14.30 -11.43 32.62
N GLU A 966 15.26 -12.35 32.79
CA GLU A 966 15.67 -13.30 31.73
C GLU A 966 14.53 -14.23 31.27
N LEU A 967 13.53 -14.45 32.14
CA LEU A 967 12.35 -15.23 31.83
C LEU A 967 11.21 -14.39 31.20
N GLY A 968 11.49 -13.14 30.85
CA GLY A 968 10.52 -12.20 30.27
C GLY A 968 9.57 -11.57 31.30
N LEU A 969 9.95 -11.54 32.58
CA LEU A 969 9.16 -10.84 33.59
C LEU A 969 9.37 -9.32 33.48
N THR A 970 8.36 -8.63 32.93
CA THR A 970 8.36 -7.18 32.70
C THR A 970 7.81 -6.42 33.91
N SER A 971 7.88 -5.09 33.88
CA SER A 971 7.23 -4.23 34.88
C SER A 971 5.70 -4.40 34.91
N LEU A 972 5.06 -4.73 33.78
CA LEU A 972 3.63 -5.02 33.71
C LEU A 972 3.30 -6.36 34.39
N HIS A 973 4.11 -7.39 34.14
CA HIS A 973 4.02 -8.66 34.86
C HIS A 973 4.19 -8.46 36.36
N ALA A 974 5.12 -7.60 36.79
CA ALA A 974 5.31 -7.28 38.20
C ALA A 974 4.06 -6.64 38.83
N VAL A 975 3.31 -5.80 38.10
CA VAL A 975 2.02 -5.25 38.60
C VAL A 975 0.94 -6.34 38.70
N SER A 976 0.87 -7.27 37.75
CA SER A 976 -0.06 -8.40 37.80
C SER A 976 0.26 -9.36 38.95
N VAL A 977 1.54 -9.70 39.11
CA VAL A 977 2.07 -10.50 40.23
C VAL A 977 1.78 -9.80 41.56
N LYS A 978 2.05 -8.48 41.66
CA LYS A 978 1.69 -7.67 42.83
C LYS A 978 0.21 -7.82 43.15
N THR A 979 -0.67 -7.57 42.18
CA THR A 979 -2.12 -7.58 42.40
C THR A 979 -2.60 -8.94 42.89
N LYS A 980 -2.12 -10.04 42.29
CA LYS A 980 -2.45 -11.41 42.72
C LYS A 980 -1.87 -11.75 44.08
N LEU A 981 -0.65 -11.31 44.39
CA LEU A 981 -0.04 -11.49 45.71
C LEU A 981 -0.76 -10.67 46.79
N GLU A 982 -1.18 -9.45 46.51
CA GLU A 982 -1.96 -8.62 47.45
C GLU A 982 -3.32 -9.26 47.73
N GLN A 983 -3.94 -9.88 46.73
CA GLN A 983 -5.16 -10.68 46.91
C GLN A 983 -4.92 -11.94 47.73
N TYR A 984 -3.81 -12.66 47.46
CA TYR A 984 -3.44 -13.88 48.18
C TYR A 984 -3.10 -13.62 49.66
N LEU A 985 -2.35 -12.56 49.92
CA LEU A 985 -1.87 -12.18 51.25
C LEU A 985 -2.86 -11.29 52.02
N ASN A 986 -3.86 -10.73 51.33
CA ASN A 986 -4.75 -9.69 51.84
C ASN A 986 -3.99 -8.51 52.47
N LYS A 987 -2.86 -8.12 51.87
CA LYS A 987 -1.95 -7.06 52.32
C LYS A 987 -1.42 -6.29 51.12
N ALA A 988 -1.19 -4.99 51.27
CA ALA A 988 -0.56 -4.18 50.23
C ALA A 988 0.95 -4.46 50.16
N ILE A 989 1.50 -4.58 48.95
CA ILE A 989 2.92 -4.87 48.71
C ILE A 989 3.51 -3.71 47.92
N ARG A 990 4.65 -3.16 48.34
CA ARG A 990 5.31 -2.13 47.52
C ARG A 990 5.84 -2.77 46.24
N LEU A 991 5.63 -2.14 45.08
CA LEU A 991 6.12 -2.66 43.80
C LEU A 991 7.66 -2.84 43.80
N SER A 992 8.39 -2.03 44.56
CA SER A 992 9.85 -2.16 44.76
C SER A 992 10.28 -3.46 45.45
N ALA A 993 9.36 -4.18 46.11
CA ALA A 993 9.63 -5.49 46.70
C ALA A 993 9.64 -6.62 45.65
N LEU A 994 9.12 -6.37 44.44
CA LEU A 994 9.18 -7.31 43.31
C LEU A 994 10.38 -6.98 42.42
N ASN A 995 11.58 -7.21 42.95
CA ASN A 995 12.80 -7.02 42.16
C ASN A 995 12.90 -8.12 41.09
N VAL A 996 12.76 -7.74 39.83
CA VAL A 996 12.75 -8.67 38.69
C VAL A 996 14.17 -9.11 38.28
N PHE A 997 15.21 -8.45 38.80
CA PHE A 997 16.61 -8.66 38.44
C PHE A 997 17.33 -9.67 39.35
N ILE A 998 16.61 -10.39 40.22
CA ILE A 998 17.18 -11.40 41.12
C ILE A 998 16.60 -12.80 40.83
N PRO A 999 17.28 -13.89 41.25
CA PRO A 999 16.76 -15.26 41.11
C PRO A 999 15.45 -15.47 41.88
N PHE A 1000 14.62 -16.41 41.42
CA PHE A 1000 13.33 -16.77 42.06
C PHE A 1000 13.48 -17.06 43.56
N VAL A 1001 14.46 -17.88 43.93
CA VAL A 1001 14.67 -18.31 45.33
C VAL A 1001 14.93 -17.12 46.24
N GLU A 1002 15.69 -16.13 45.77
CA GLU A 1002 15.99 -14.92 46.53
C GLU A 1002 14.78 -13.99 46.62
N LEU A 1003 13.99 -13.85 45.55
CA LEU A 1003 12.73 -13.10 45.60
C LEU A 1003 11.72 -13.73 46.57
N ALA A 1004 11.54 -15.05 46.51
CA ALA A 1004 10.63 -15.77 47.41
C ALA A 1004 11.04 -15.57 48.88
N ARG A 1005 12.34 -15.67 49.18
CA ARG A 1005 12.89 -15.41 50.51
C ARG A 1005 12.60 -13.99 50.99
N GLN A 1006 12.78 -12.98 50.14
CA GLN A 1006 12.49 -11.58 50.47
C GLN A 1006 11.01 -11.34 50.75
N LEU A 1007 10.11 -11.89 49.93
CA LEU A 1007 8.67 -11.74 50.11
C LEU A 1007 8.16 -12.47 51.35
N THR A 1008 8.65 -13.67 51.65
CA THR A 1008 8.31 -14.40 52.88
C THR A 1008 8.72 -13.60 54.12
N ALA A 1009 9.93 -13.04 54.14
CA ALA A 1009 10.41 -12.20 55.24
C ALA A 1009 9.56 -10.93 55.45
N LEU A 1010 9.05 -10.32 54.37
CA LEU A 1010 8.14 -9.17 54.45
C LEU A 1010 6.77 -9.54 55.06
N THR A 1011 6.25 -10.73 54.75
CA THR A 1011 4.95 -11.18 55.29
C THR A 1011 4.99 -11.52 56.77
N GLU A 1012 6.14 -11.94 57.28
CA GLU A 1012 6.38 -12.29 58.69
C GLU A 1012 6.67 -11.05 59.57
N ALA A 1013 7.17 -9.96 58.98
CA ALA A 1013 7.62 -8.78 59.73
C ALA A 1013 6.52 -7.73 60.05
N GLU A 1014 5.35 -7.78 59.40
CA GLU A 1014 4.28 -6.77 59.57
C GLU A 1014 2.95 -7.38 60.02
N THR A 1015 2.83 -7.70 61.31
CA THR A 1015 1.59 -8.22 61.95
C THR A 1015 0.86 -7.20 62.82
N THR A 1016 1.09 -5.89 62.65
CA THR A 1016 0.42 -4.86 63.46
C THR A 1016 0.12 -3.57 62.68
N ALA A 1017 -0.82 -3.60 61.75
CA ALA A 1017 -1.65 -2.44 61.40
C ALA A 1017 -2.82 -2.87 60.50
N GLN A 1018 -4.03 -2.93 61.05
CA GLN A 1018 -5.25 -2.91 60.23
C GLN A 1018 -5.42 -1.50 59.65
N VAL A 1019 -5.13 -1.33 58.37
CA VAL A 1019 -5.51 -0.13 57.62
C VAL A 1019 -6.91 -0.39 57.06
N GLY A 1020 -7.91 0.30 57.61
CA GLY A 1020 -9.26 0.29 57.05
C GLY A 1020 -9.28 0.90 55.64
N LEU A 1021 -10.01 0.27 54.72
CA LEU A 1021 -10.30 0.83 53.41
C LEU A 1021 -11.04 2.17 53.56
N PRO A 1022 -10.70 3.22 52.81
CA PRO A 1022 -11.43 4.48 52.88
C PRO A 1022 -12.84 4.28 52.31
N VAL A 1023 -13.85 4.59 53.12
CA VAL A 1023 -15.22 4.76 52.66
C VAL A 1023 -15.30 6.13 52.01
N LEU A 1024 -15.59 6.19 50.71
CA LEU A 1024 -15.91 7.43 50.03
C LEU A 1024 -17.33 7.86 50.44
N SER A 1025 -17.42 8.81 51.38
CA SER A 1025 -18.64 9.55 51.64
C SER A 1025 -18.62 10.87 50.86
N VAL A 1026 -19.69 11.14 50.11
CA VAL A 1026 -19.89 12.44 49.47
C VAL A 1026 -20.29 13.45 50.55
N ASP A 1027 -19.41 14.42 50.82
CA ASP A 1027 -19.73 15.57 51.67
C ASP A 1027 -20.57 16.55 50.84
N THR A 1028 -21.89 16.47 50.99
CA THR A 1028 -22.84 17.31 50.26
C THR A 1028 -22.81 18.77 50.68
N ASP A 1029 -22.20 19.09 51.83
CA ASP A 1029 -22.20 20.43 52.39
C ASP A 1029 -21.08 21.31 51.82
N ASN A 1030 -20.14 20.73 51.05
CA ASN A 1030 -18.98 21.43 50.47
C ASN A 1030 -18.94 21.48 48.94
N ALA A 1031 -20.04 21.16 48.25
CA ALA A 1031 -20.12 21.09 46.78
C ALA A 1031 -19.83 22.43 46.05
N ALA A 1032 -19.75 23.56 46.77
CA ALA A 1032 -19.53 24.90 46.23
C ALA A 1032 -18.15 25.51 46.57
N GLN A 1033 -17.23 24.79 47.23
CA GLN A 1033 -15.87 25.27 47.42
C GLN A 1033 -15.06 25.16 46.11
N PRO A 1034 -14.39 26.23 45.64
CA PRO A 1034 -13.56 26.16 44.46
C PRO A 1034 -12.35 25.25 44.70
N PHE A 1035 -12.10 24.37 43.74
CA PHE A 1035 -10.98 23.43 43.75
C PHE A 1035 -9.64 24.20 43.81
N PRO A 1036 -8.78 24.02 44.83
CA PRO A 1036 -7.53 24.75 44.91
C PRO A 1036 -6.58 24.25 43.81
N LEU A 1037 -6.35 25.10 42.81
CA LEU A 1037 -5.34 24.85 41.77
C LEU A 1037 -3.94 24.93 42.37
N THR A 1038 -3.05 24.05 41.91
CA THR A 1038 -1.62 24.12 42.26
C THR A 1038 -0.97 25.36 41.63
N ASP A 1039 0.15 25.83 42.19
CA ASP A 1039 0.85 27.03 41.72
C ASP A 1039 1.21 27.00 40.22
N ILE A 1040 1.52 25.82 39.68
CA ILE A 1040 1.80 25.63 38.24
C ILE A 1040 0.54 25.85 37.39
N GLN A 1041 -0.61 25.35 37.86
CA GLN A 1041 -1.89 25.50 37.16
C GLN A 1041 -2.40 26.94 37.22
N GLN A 1042 -2.17 27.65 38.33
CA GLN A 1042 -2.44 29.08 38.42
C GLN A 1042 -1.49 29.91 37.53
N ALA A 1043 -0.20 29.58 37.50
CA ALA A 1043 0.79 30.29 36.70
C ALA A 1043 0.49 30.23 35.20
N PHE A 1044 0.04 29.07 34.70
CA PHE A 1044 -0.35 28.89 33.31
C PHE A 1044 -1.60 29.69 32.92
N TRP A 1045 -2.58 29.79 33.83
CA TRP A 1045 -3.85 30.48 33.56
C TRP A 1045 -3.73 32.01 33.67
N LEU A 1046 -2.88 32.49 34.58
CA LEU A 1046 -2.74 33.91 34.91
C LEU A 1046 -1.47 34.56 34.29
N GLY A 1047 -0.68 33.80 33.52
CA GLY A 1047 0.53 34.30 32.87
C GLY A 1047 1.63 34.74 33.85
N ARG A 1048 1.71 34.10 35.03
CA ARG A 1048 2.77 34.38 36.04
C ARG A 1048 3.99 33.50 35.80
N THR A 1049 5.19 34.02 36.07
CA THR A 1049 6.45 33.28 35.91
C THR A 1049 6.72 32.40 37.14
N LEU A 1050 7.01 31.11 36.92
CA LEU A 1050 7.32 30.14 37.99
C LEU A 1050 8.79 30.24 38.41
N SER A 1051 9.06 30.36 39.70
CA SER A 1051 10.42 30.25 40.24
C SER A 1051 10.75 28.79 40.58
N GLN A 1052 11.71 28.22 39.83
CA GLN A 1052 12.47 26.97 40.06
C GLN A 1052 11.74 25.60 39.97
N ALA A 1053 11.87 25.01 38.77
CA ALA A 1053 12.00 23.61 38.32
C ALA A 1053 11.73 22.39 39.24
N ARG A 1054 10.82 21.50 38.81
CA ARG A 1054 11.05 20.16 38.21
C ARG A 1054 9.80 19.26 38.37
N GLN A 1055 9.15 18.88 37.25
CA GLN A 1055 8.56 17.55 36.98
C GLN A 1055 7.81 17.54 35.63
N PRO A 1056 7.85 16.43 34.83
CA PRO A 1056 7.08 16.30 33.60
C PRO A 1056 5.71 15.67 33.88
N VAL A 1057 4.62 16.31 33.43
CA VAL A 1057 3.32 15.65 33.30
C VAL A 1057 2.58 16.20 32.09
N GLY A 1058 2.22 15.31 31.17
CA GLY A 1058 1.22 15.56 30.15
C GLY A 1058 -0.18 15.45 30.75
N CYS A 1059 -1.09 16.33 30.34
CA CYS A 1059 -2.51 16.24 30.66
C CYS A 1059 -3.31 16.33 29.37
N HIS A 1060 -4.16 15.33 29.12
CA HIS A 1060 -5.27 15.42 28.18
C HIS A 1060 -6.45 16.03 28.92
N ALA A 1061 -6.96 17.17 28.46
CA ALA A 1061 -8.21 17.74 28.97
C ALA A 1061 -9.40 17.23 28.13
N TYR A 1062 -10.37 16.59 28.79
CA TYR A 1062 -11.73 16.44 28.26
C TYR A 1062 -12.55 17.67 28.66
N LEU A 1063 -13.13 18.34 27.68
CA LEU A 1063 -14.12 19.40 27.90
C LEU A 1063 -15.50 18.81 27.60
N GLU A 1064 -16.31 18.59 28.64
CA GLU A 1064 -17.75 18.41 28.49
C GLU A 1064 -18.41 19.79 28.59
N LEU A 1065 -18.93 20.29 27.47
CA LEU A 1065 -19.65 21.56 27.42
C LEU A 1065 -21.15 21.29 27.26
N THR A 1066 -21.91 21.48 28.34
CA THR A 1066 -23.38 21.46 28.29
C THR A 1066 -23.88 22.82 27.79
N PHE A 1067 -24.10 22.97 26.49
CA PHE A 1067 -24.82 24.12 25.95
C PHE A 1067 -26.30 23.82 25.77
N LYS A 1068 -27.17 24.64 26.38
CA LYS A 1068 -28.56 24.77 25.93
C LYS A 1068 -28.56 25.55 24.61
N ARG A 1069 -28.65 24.82 23.50
CA ARG A 1069 -28.82 25.25 22.09
C ARG A 1069 -27.52 25.61 21.35
N LEU A 1070 -27.00 24.64 20.60
CA LEU A 1070 -26.09 24.85 19.48
C LEU A 1070 -26.73 24.25 18.21
N ASP A 1071 -27.00 25.06 17.19
CA ASP A 1071 -27.74 24.69 15.98
C ASP A 1071 -26.82 23.98 14.95
N LEU A 1072 -27.09 22.68 14.75
CA LEU A 1072 -26.35 21.75 13.89
C LEU A 1072 -26.78 21.80 12.40
N ALA A 1073 -27.65 22.72 11.99
CA ALA A 1073 -28.21 22.78 10.63
C ALA A 1073 -27.22 23.20 9.52
N ARG A 1074 -25.90 23.16 9.75
CA ARG A 1074 -24.91 23.61 8.78
C ARG A 1074 -24.09 22.53 8.09
N PHE A 1075 -24.37 21.25 8.31
CA PHE A 1075 -23.63 20.18 7.64
C PHE A 1075 -24.55 19.12 7.04
N THR A 1076 -24.89 19.38 5.78
CA THR A 1076 -24.95 18.42 4.66
C THR A 1076 -26.34 17.84 4.27
N THR A 1077 -26.77 18.05 3.00
CA THR A 1077 -27.62 17.12 2.15
C THR A 1077 -27.60 17.30 0.60
N ASP A 1078 -26.96 16.40 -0.18
CA ASP A 1078 -27.33 15.63 -1.38
C ASP A 1078 -26.23 14.59 -1.83
N LEU A 1079 -26.41 13.35 -2.31
CA LEU A 1079 -27.19 12.81 -3.44
C LEU A 1079 -27.18 11.25 -3.52
N ALA A 1080 -28.23 10.65 -4.13
CA ALA A 1080 -28.21 9.47 -5.04
C ALA A 1080 -29.65 8.92 -5.26
N ALA A 1081 -30.13 8.42 -6.41
CA ALA A 1081 -29.66 8.30 -7.79
C ALA A 1081 -30.72 7.53 -8.62
N CYS A 1082 -30.74 7.73 -9.95
CA CYS A 1082 -31.07 6.77 -11.05
C CYS A 1082 -32.54 6.33 -11.32
N ALA A 1083 -33.02 6.04 -12.55
CA ALA A 1083 -32.49 6.13 -13.93
C ALA A 1083 -33.51 5.69 -15.04
N LYS A 1084 -33.34 6.27 -16.25
CA LYS A 1084 -33.48 5.88 -17.71
C LYS A 1084 -34.51 4.86 -18.21
N PRO A 1085 -35.10 5.10 -19.42
CA PRO A 1085 -34.77 4.30 -20.63
C PRO A 1085 -34.39 4.94 -22.03
N ALA A 1086 -34.86 4.45 -23.20
CA ALA A 1086 -34.18 4.34 -24.51
C ALA A 1086 -33.69 5.59 -25.19
N TRP A 1087 -32.38 5.81 -25.13
CA TRP A 1087 -31.40 5.13 -25.98
C TRP A 1087 -31.29 3.62 -25.90
N HIS A 1088 -30.33 2.95 -25.27
CA HIS A 1088 -30.81 1.71 -24.65
C HIS A 1088 -31.92 2.11 -23.69
N VAL A 1089 -33.13 1.53 -23.79
CA VAL A 1089 -34.08 1.50 -22.66
C VAL A 1089 -33.38 0.62 -21.65
N LYS A 1090 -32.23 1.03 -21.09
CA LYS A 1090 -31.87 0.55 -19.79
C LYS A 1090 -32.90 1.20 -18.92
N ARG A 1091 -34.05 0.53 -18.79
CA ARG A 1091 -34.78 0.51 -17.54
C ARG A 1091 -33.72 0.07 -16.54
N ARG A 1092 -32.97 1.01 -15.97
CA ARG A 1092 -32.47 0.79 -14.63
C ARG A 1092 -33.73 0.90 -13.79
N ILE A 1093 -34.50 -0.19 -13.76
CA ILE A 1093 -34.96 -0.60 -12.45
C ILE A 1093 -33.65 -0.65 -11.67
N LEU A 1094 -33.48 0.23 -10.70
CA LEU A 1094 -32.66 -0.09 -9.55
C LEU A 1094 -33.27 -1.37 -8.96
N LYS A 1095 -33.02 -2.54 -9.58
CA LYS A 1095 -33.15 -3.80 -8.90
C LYS A 1095 -32.04 -3.78 -7.88
N ARG A 1096 -32.36 -3.23 -6.71
CA ARG A 1096 -31.90 -3.82 -5.46
C ARG A 1096 -32.40 -5.26 -5.44
N ARG A 1097 -31.65 -6.17 -6.07
CA ARG A 1097 -31.46 -7.50 -5.47
C ARG A 1097 -30.16 -7.33 -4.67
N SER A 1098 -30.14 -7.22 -3.34
CA SER A 1098 -31.02 -7.84 -2.35
C SER A 1098 -31.33 -9.30 -2.69
N SER A 1099 -30.29 -10.13 -2.78
CA SER A 1099 -30.37 -11.41 -2.08
C SER A 1099 -29.82 -11.16 -0.68
N VAL A 1100 -30.75 -10.75 0.19
CA VAL A 1100 -30.64 -11.00 1.62
C VAL A 1100 -30.45 -12.50 1.79
N HIS A 1101 -29.39 -12.92 2.48
CA HIS A 1101 -29.54 -13.69 3.71
C HIS A 1101 -28.64 -13.01 4.78
N SER A 1102 -29.34 -12.18 5.56
CA SER A 1102 -29.08 -11.67 6.93
C SER A 1102 -27.73 -11.06 7.31
N GLY A 1103 -27.74 -9.74 7.62
CA GLY A 1103 -26.69 -9.09 8.41
C GLY A 1103 -26.63 -7.56 8.31
N ALA A 1104 -27.71 -6.86 8.66
CA ALA A 1104 -27.80 -5.42 9.01
C ALA A 1104 -26.80 -4.41 8.39
N GLY A 1105 -27.15 -3.79 7.25
CA GLY A 1105 -26.50 -2.59 6.71
C GLY A 1105 -27.52 -1.49 6.38
N LYS A 1106 -27.33 -0.28 6.95
CA LYS A 1106 -28.22 0.88 6.81
C LYS A 1106 -28.07 1.59 5.46
N ASP A 1107 -29.20 1.90 4.82
CA ASP A 1107 -29.31 2.56 3.51
C ASP A 1107 -29.13 4.09 3.55
N LEU A 1108 -28.67 4.67 2.43
CA LEU A 1108 -28.38 6.09 2.26
C LEU A 1108 -29.51 6.94 1.62
N TYR A 1109 -30.65 6.38 1.20
CA TYR A 1109 -31.83 7.13 0.72
C TYR A 1109 -33.14 6.39 1.03
N ASP A 1110 -34.06 7.02 1.76
CA ASP A 1110 -35.42 6.52 2.08
C ASP A 1110 -36.45 7.62 1.74
N CYS A 1111 -37.15 7.44 0.62
CA CYS A 1111 -38.18 8.37 0.13
C CYS A 1111 -39.55 8.18 0.80
N SER A 1112 -39.71 7.23 1.74
CA SER A 1112 -41.00 7.00 2.43
C SER A 1112 -41.25 7.94 3.62
N LYS A 1113 -40.28 8.80 3.98
CA LYS A 1113 -40.32 9.59 5.24
C LYS A 1113 -40.12 11.10 5.10
N GLY A 1114 -40.11 11.66 3.88
CA GLY A 1114 -40.03 13.12 3.69
C GLY A 1114 -38.79 13.80 4.31
N LYS A 1115 -37.66 13.11 4.47
CA LYS A 1115 -36.42 13.66 5.02
C LYS A 1115 -35.20 13.25 4.18
N ILE A 1116 -34.47 14.23 3.67
CA ILE A 1116 -33.18 14.04 2.98
C ILE A 1116 -32.06 13.98 4.05
N ARG A 1117 -31.05 13.08 3.93
CA ARG A 1117 -29.81 13.07 4.75
C ARG A 1117 -28.55 12.92 3.87
N LEU A 1118 -27.55 13.80 4.01
CA LEU A 1118 -26.19 13.58 3.49
C LEU A 1118 -25.36 12.98 4.58
N SER A 1119 -24.31 12.31 4.13
CA SER A 1119 -23.13 12.10 4.95
C SER A 1119 -22.35 13.41 5.18
N ALA A 1120 -22.07 13.68 6.46
CA ALA A 1120 -21.45 14.90 6.97
C ALA A 1120 -20.01 15.18 6.48
N ASN A 1121 -19.37 14.21 5.82
CA ASN A 1121 -17.93 14.29 5.49
C ASN A 1121 -17.63 14.92 4.12
N ARG A 1122 -18.61 15.04 3.19
CA ARG A 1122 -18.36 15.66 1.88
C ARG A 1122 -18.68 17.16 1.81
N ALA A 1123 -19.71 17.64 2.51
CA ALA A 1123 -19.96 19.10 2.55
C ALA A 1123 -19.03 19.87 3.50
N LYS A 1124 -18.24 19.19 4.36
CA LYS A 1124 -17.08 19.81 5.03
C LYS A 1124 -15.95 20.20 4.08
N ARG A 1125 -15.78 19.52 2.94
CA ARG A 1125 -14.78 19.91 1.92
C ARG A 1125 -15.26 21.00 0.97
N MET A 1126 -16.57 21.16 0.77
CA MET A 1126 -17.14 22.23 -0.06
C MET A 1126 -17.43 23.54 0.70
N ALA A 1127 -17.46 23.50 2.04
CA ALA A 1127 -17.72 24.68 2.87
C ALA A 1127 -16.52 25.65 3.02
N GLY A 1128 -15.39 25.37 2.36
CA GLY A 1128 -14.18 26.20 2.39
C GLY A 1128 -14.13 27.32 1.35
N SER A 1129 -14.99 27.31 0.32
CA SER A 1129 -15.16 28.43 -0.62
C SER A 1129 -16.57 28.99 -0.51
N GLY A 1130 -16.72 30.32 -0.54
CA GLY A 1130 -18.01 31.02 -0.38
C GLY A 1130 -19.09 30.60 -1.38
N GLU A 1131 -18.70 30.00 -2.50
CA GLU A 1131 -19.55 29.64 -3.64
C GLU A 1131 -20.39 28.36 -3.43
N GLY A 1132 -19.91 27.39 -2.62
CA GLY A 1132 -20.63 26.13 -2.37
C GLY A 1132 -21.88 26.27 -1.49
N ARG A 1133 -22.00 27.36 -0.72
CA ARG A 1133 -23.16 27.62 0.14
C ARG A 1133 -24.40 28.09 -0.63
N VAL A 1134 -24.22 28.77 -1.76
CA VAL A 1134 -25.30 29.35 -2.55
C VAL A 1134 -26.16 28.26 -3.18
N ILE A 1135 -25.54 27.30 -3.87
CA ILE A 1135 -26.22 26.16 -4.52
C ILE A 1135 -26.92 25.26 -3.50
N ALA A 1136 -26.28 24.98 -2.36
CA ALA A 1136 -26.86 24.15 -1.30
C ALA A 1136 -28.05 24.83 -0.57
N SER A 1137 -28.05 26.16 -0.44
CA SER A 1137 -29.17 26.90 0.17
C SER A 1137 -30.42 26.93 -0.70
N LEU A 1138 -30.24 27.05 -2.03
CA LEU A 1138 -31.31 27.08 -3.03
C LEU A 1138 -32.03 25.74 -3.17
N LEU A 1139 -31.32 24.64 -2.94
CA LEU A 1139 -31.82 23.27 -3.02
C LEU A 1139 -32.24 22.68 -1.65
N SER A 1140 -32.16 23.45 -0.56
CA SER A 1140 -32.44 22.95 0.79
C SER A 1140 -33.94 22.70 1.06
N ALA A 1141 -34.24 21.75 1.95
CA ALA A 1141 -35.61 21.32 2.31
C ALA A 1141 -36.51 22.42 2.90
N ARG A 1142 -35.97 23.57 3.35
CA ARG A 1142 -36.78 24.71 3.84
C ARG A 1142 -37.56 25.41 2.72
N THR A 1143 -37.05 25.43 1.49
CA THR A 1143 -37.79 25.95 0.33
C THR A 1143 -38.90 24.99 -0.12
N TRP A 1144 -38.75 23.69 0.17
CA TRP A 1144 -39.70 22.63 -0.20
C TRP A 1144 -40.90 22.53 0.74
N ALA A 1145 -40.71 22.81 2.04
CA ALA A 1145 -41.80 22.82 3.01
C ALA A 1145 -42.83 23.94 2.77
N ALA A 1146 -42.38 25.09 2.24
CA ALA A 1146 -43.25 26.26 2.01
C ALA A 1146 -44.19 26.13 0.79
N VAL A 1147 -43.94 25.19 -0.13
CA VAL A 1147 -44.75 25.02 -1.36
C VAL A 1147 -45.82 23.91 -1.21
N TYR A 1148 -45.64 22.99 -0.25
CA TYR A 1148 -46.53 21.84 -0.03
C TYR A 1148 -47.13 21.78 1.39
N ASP A 1149 -47.10 22.88 2.15
CA ASP A 1149 -47.89 22.97 3.37
C ASP A 1149 -49.38 23.07 2.99
N THR A 1150 -50.13 21.98 3.21
CA THR A 1150 -51.59 21.94 3.04
C THR A 1150 -52.34 22.49 4.26
N SER A 1151 -51.64 23.17 5.18
CA SER A 1151 -52.23 23.83 6.33
C SER A 1151 -51.75 25.27 6.46
N ASP A 1152 -52.45 26.18 5.78
CA ASP A 1152 -52.77 27.57 6.17
C ASP A 1152 -52.49 28.61 5.05
N PRO A 1153 -53.52 29.29 4.49
CA PRO A 1153 -53.37 30.27 3.42
C PRO A 1153 -53.29 31.70 3.98
N LEU A 1154 -52.08 32.22 4.19
CA LEU A 1154 -51.82 33.67 4.36
C LEU A 1154 -50.41 34.07 3.93
#